data_AF-A0A968XCQ9-F1
#
_entry.id   AF-A0A968XCQ9-F1
#
_cell.length_a   1.000
_cell.length_b   1.000
_cell.length_c   1.000
_cell.angle_alpha   90.00
_cell.angle_beta   90.00
_cell.angle_gamma   90.00
#
_symmetry.space_group_name_H-M   'P 1'
#
loop_
_entity.id
_entity.type
_entity.pdbx_description
1 polymer ?
#
loop_
_entity_poly.entity_id
_entity_poly.type
_entity_poly.pdbx_seq_one_letter_code
_entity_poly.pdbx_strand_id
1 'polypeptide(L)'
;MTSATSNGARRSEIEGGAIRGSNLFHSFLDLSIAPGESLYFQNPIGISNIISRVTGVNPSNIEGTLGVTGGNANLFLLNPNGILFGANARLDVNGSFIATTAPAIQFGTQGLFSTSTPEPPALLTVNPSAFLFKQMGIAAIVNRSRTPLASGGQGLQVPDGQSLLLLGGSVTLDGGGVNATEGRVELGAVSGAGTVGLSLVSNNLHLSFPDAIDRANVTLTNGATVNTSGEGSGPIQIWGRSIFVNGGAQITAFSQGDKAGGNLIVNASESLEVLRTVAFGNLSTLSFGDGKAGDLIIETQKLIVRDGAQIFAGTLGSNTGGQLSVSASESVEIGGRDPISETSSNLSSFTGSTGQAGNLTINTKKLIIRDGGALSAEALSVSGQGRSLPVSGEGGNLTVNASDIVDLRGGFIFTATQGPGNAGNISINTGRLLVQDKSEIGAASEGSGNAGTITVQARSITLTNRSNISATTKSSQGGNIALQVQDFLLLRQGSTISTTAGTAQAGGDGGNITFKGNFILAIPKENSNISANAFTGRGGNIRIMAQNLLGIQYRPQLTPLSDITVSSTFGSAGSTTIDTPNIDPSRGLLIPSPNPHRRHPPIPPRLLRHPQKRQPIRDHRPRRLPPHTQRSPPPRRHPSRTCHHIPKRWSKPFGQQATTDRRSSPHPKTHRPNPTRPTPPRSPSHRNHPRWYR
;
A
#
# COMPACT_ATOMS: atom_id res chain seq x y z
N MET A 1 0.74 -43.15 24.63
CA MET A 1 1.58 -42.11 23.99
C MET A 1 2.27 -42.72 22.79
N THR A 2 2.62 -41.94 21.76
CA THR A 2 3.39 -42.47 20.62
C THR A 2 4.89 -42.25 20.85
N SER A 3 5.71 -43.25 20.53
CA SER A 3 7.16 -43.19 20.55
C SER A 3 7.71 -43.17 19.12
N ALA A 4 8.68 -42.31 18.83
CA ALA A 4 9.42 -42.35 17.56
C ALA A 4 10.50 -43.45 17.61
N THR A 5 10.69 -44.19 16.51
CA THR A 5 11.68 -45.27 16.41
C THR A 5 13.01 -44.75 15.83
N SER A 6 13.93 -44.40 16.72
CA SER A 6 15.29 -43.98 16.37
C SER A 6 16.25 -45.18 16.30
N ASN A 7 16.42 -45.75 15.10
CA ASN A 7 17.41 -46.81 14.84
C ASN A 7 18.85 -46.28 14.63
N GLY A 8 19.23 -45.22 15.35
CA GLY A 8 20.55 -44.56 15.21
C GLY A 8 20.77 -43.79 13.89
N ALA A 9 19.73 -43.66 13.06
CA ALA A 9 19.76 -42.90 11.81
C ALA A 9 19.35 -41.44 12.04
N ARG A 10 19.79 -40.54 11.15
CA ARG A 10 19.31 -39.13 11.08
C ARG A 10 17.82 -39.00 10.71
N ARG A 11 17.11 -40.11 10.49
CA ARG A 11 15.68 -40.18 10.21
C ARG A 11 15.01 -41.09 11.22
N SER A 12 14.03 -40.56 11.94
CA SER A 12 13.10 -41.33 12.78
C SER A 12 11.72 -41.35 12.14
N GLU A 13 10.96 -42.42 12.36
CA GLU A 13 9.57 -42.51 11.90
C GLU A 13 8.61 -42.63 13.09
N ILE A 14 7.38 -42.16 12.87
CA ILE A 14 6.27 -42.18 13.83
C ILE A 14 5.20 -43.10 13.24
N GLU A 15 5.08 -44.29 13.83
CA GLU A 15 4.11 -45.31 13.46
C GLU A 15 2.95 -45.38 14.48
N GLY A 16 1.95 -46.22 14.19
CA GLY A 16 0.81 -46.44 15.07
C GLY A 16 -0.09 -45.22 15.19
N GLY A 17 -0.43 -44.80 16.41
CA GLY A 17 -1.45 -43.77 16.67
C GLY A 17 -2.87 -44.35 16.74
N ALA A 18 -3.88 -43.48 16.77
CA ALA A 18 -5.29 -43.89 16.84
C ALA A 18 -6.07 -43.42 15.61
N ILE A 19 -6.57 -44.36 14.80
CA ILE A 19 -7.37 -44.06 13.60
C ILE A 19 -8.85 -43.89 13.95
N ARG A 20 -9.50 -42.88 13.37
CA ARG A 20 -10.96 -42.67 13.39
C ARG A 20 -11.40 -42.16 12.00
N GLY A 21 -12.01 -43.03 11.19
CA GLY A 21 -12.31 -42.68 9.80
C GLY A 21 -11.02 -42.32 9.05
N SER A 22 -11.02 -41.18 8.37
CA SER A 22 -9.84 -40.64 7.66
C SER A 22 -8.87 -39.84 8.54
N ASN A 23 -9.07 -39.80 9.86
CA ASN A 23 -8.19 -39.09 10.79
C ASN A 23 -7.26 -40.06 11.54
N LEU A 24 -5.98 -39.71 11.63
CA LEU A 24 -4.98 -40.39 12.44
C LEU A 24 -4.50 -39.46 13.57
N PHE A 25 -4.65 -39.89 14.82
CA PHE A 25 -4.35 -39.09 16.01
C PHE A 25 -3.07 -39.56 16.73
N HIS A 26 -2.17 -38.63 17.02
CA HIS A 26 -0.96 -38.85 17.82
C HIS A 26 -0.91 -37.94 19.05
N SER A 27 -0.17 -38.34 20.09
CA SER A 27 0.00 -37.54 21.32
C SER A 27 1.37 -37.78 21.94
N PHE A 28 2.08 -36.67 22.18
CA PHE A 28 3.48 -36.63 22.63
C PHE A 28 3.63 -35.76 23.88
N LEU A 29 4.66 -36.03 24.70
CA LEU A 29 5.05 -35.12 25.79
C LEU A 29 5.93 -33.97 25.27
N ASP A 30 6.86 -34.28 24.35
CA ASP A 30 7.66 -33.33 23.59
C ASP A 30 7.60 -33.71 22.11
N LEU A 31 7.69 -32.72 21.22
CA LEU A 31 7.81 -32.93 19.78
C LEU A 31 8.70 -31.83 19.20
N SER A 32 10.01 -32.06 19.32
CA SER A 32 11.10 -31.24 18.79
C SER A 32 11.95 -32.06 17.82
N ILE A 33 12.70 -31.41 16.94
CA ILE A 33 13.56 -32.04 15.92
C ILE A 33 14.87 -31.26 15.86
N ALA A 34 16.01 -31.90 16.16
CA ALA A 34 17.30 -31.21 16.23
C ALA A 34 17.89 -30.89 14.84
N PRO A 35 18.89 -29.99 14.74
CA PRO A 35 19.50 -29.63 13.47
C PRO A 35 20.09 -30.84 12.72
N GLY A 36 19.58 -31.09 11.51
CA GLY A 36 20.02 -32.20 10.66
C GLY A 36 19.38 -33.56 10.96
N GLU A 37 18.42 -33.62 11.88
CA GLU A 37 17.49 -34.74 12.02
C GLU A 37 16.28 -34.60 11.08
N SER A 38 15.57 -35.70 10.86
CA SER A 38 14.30 -35.75 10.14
C SER A 38 13.31 -36.66 10.86
N LEU A 39 12.05 -36.24 10.96
CA LEU A 39 10.98 -36.96 11.65
C LEU A 39 9.76 -37.07 10.72
N TYR A 40 9.38 -38.31 10.39
CA TYR A 40 8.29 -38.59 9.45
C TYR A 40 7.10 -39.27 10.14
N PHE A 41 5.90 -38.74 9.93
CA PHE A 41 4.67 -39.47 10.23
C PHE A 41 4.39 -40.48 9.13
N GLN A 42 4.18 -41.75 9.50
CA GLN A 42 3.69 -42.77 8.59
C GLN A 42 2.19 -42.53 8.33
N ASN A 43 1.79 -42.53 7.06
CA ASN A 43 0.40 -42.33 6.64
C ASN A 43 -0.21 -43.62 6.06
N PRO A 44 -1.05 -44.35 6.83
CA PRO A 44 -1.81 -45.49 6.33
C PRO A 44 -2.79 -45.14 5.20
N ILE A 45 -3.16 -46.14 4.41
CA ILE A 45 -4.18 -46.02 3.35
C ILE A 45 -5.50 -45.56 3.96
N GLY A 46 -6.16 -44.60 3.31
CA GLY A 46 -7.45 -44.04 3.74
C GLY A 46 -7.38 -42.88 4.74
N ILE A 47 -6.18 -42.53 5.22
CA ILE A 47 -5.98 -41.34 6.08
C ILE A 47 -5.81 -40.09 5.22
N SER A 48 -6.58 -39.05 5.55
CA SER A 48 -6.56 -37.71 4.94
C SER A 48 -6.00 -36.65 5.88
N ASN A 49 -6.04 -36.86 7.20
CA ASN A 49 -5.51 -35.91 8.19
C ASN A 49 -4.71 -36.65 9.27
N ILE A 50 -3.50 -36.19 9.54
CA ILE A 50 -2.66 -36.60 10.67
C ILE A 50 -2.68 -35.47 11.70
N ILE A 51 -3.24 -35.71 12.88
CA ILE A 51 -3.40 -34.73 13.95
C ILE A 51 -2.47 -35.07 15.11
N SER A 52 -1.39 -34.31 15.24
CA SER A 52 -0.42 -34.41 16.33
C SER A 52 -0.67 -33.34 17.40
N ARG A 53 -0.76 -33.76 18.67
CA ARG A 53 -0.82 -32.85 19.83
C ARG A 53 0.36 -33.07 20.78
N VAL A 54 0.94 -31.97 21.26
CA VAL A 54 1.87 -31.96 22.40
C VAL A 54 1.08 -31.72 23.69
N THR A 55 1.29 -32.58 24.68
CA THR A 55 0.58 -32.56 25.98
C THR A 55 1.51 -32.31 27.17
N GLY A 56 2.81 -32.17 26.94
CA GLY A 56 3.76 -31.66 27.94
C GLY A 56 3.84 -30.13 27.94
N VAL A 57 4.87 -29.59 28.61
CA VAL A 57 5.04 -28.16 28.90
C VAL A 57 6.04 -27.43 27.98
N ASN A 58 6.70 -28.16 27.07
CA ASN A 58 7.78 -27.63 26.25
C ASN A 58 7.25 -27.06 24.91
N PRO A 59 7.82 -25.96 24.40
CA PRO A 59 7.58 -25.51 23.02
C PRO A 59 8.23 -26.48 22.03
N SER A 60 7.64 -26.61 20.84
CA SER A 60 8.18 -27.46 19.76
C SER A 60 9.30 -26.71 19.03
N ASN A 61 10.54 -27.15 19.23
CA ASN A 61 11.70 -26.63 18.50
C ASN A 61 11.95 -27.51 17.28
N ILE A 62 11.59 -27.02 16.09
CA ILE A 62 11.72 -27.71 14.82
C ILE A 62 12.91 -27.11 14.08
N GLU A 63 14.09 -27.72 14.18
CA GLU A 63 15.32 -27.26 13.52
C GLU A 63 15.79 -28.18 12.38
N GLY A 64 15.17 -29.36 12.25
CA GLY A 64 15.36 -30.32 11.16
C GLY A 64 14.14 -30.45 10.24
N THR A 65 13.97 -31.63 9.63
CA THR A 65 12.88 -31.90 8.68
C THR A 65 11.67 -32.55 9.36
N LEU A 66 10.48 -31.97 9.17
CA LEU A 66 9.20 -32.53 9.58
C LEU A 66 8.43 -33.01 8.33
N GLY A 67 8.08 -34.30 8.26
CA GLY A 67 7.52 -34.89 7.04
C GLY A 67 6.41 -35.92 7.22
N VAL A 68 5.87 -36.39 6.09
CA VAL A 68 4.85 -37.44 5.99
C VAL A 68 5.26 -38.45 4.92
N THR A 69 5.20 -39.74 5.23
CA THR A 69 5.54 -40.85 4.32
C THR A 69 4.34 -41.77 4.08
N GLY A 70 4.30 -42.49 2.96
CA GLY A 70 3.23 -43.47 2.65
C GLY A 70 1.94 -42.92 2.04
N GLY A 71 1.72 -41.60 2.03
CA GLY A 71 0.57 -40.97 1.39
C GLY A 71 0.55 -39.44 1.47
N ASN A 72 -0.60 -38.84 1.17
CA ASN A 72 -0.81 -37.40 0.97
C ASN A 72 -1.72 -36.72 2.02
N ALA A 73 -1.77 -37.23 3.24
CA ALA A 73 -2.56 -36.62 4.30
C ALA A 73 -2.02 -35.23 4.72
N ASN A 74 -2.96 -34.37 5.15
CA ASN A 74 -2.67 -33.10 5.78
C ASN A 74 -2.03 -33.31 7.16
N LEU A 75 -1.00 -32.54 7.52
CA LEU A 75 -0.34 -32.64 8.82
C LEU A 75 -0.67 -31.43 9.71
N PHE A 76 -1.31 -31.71 10.85
CA PHE A 76 -1.62 -30.73 11.90
C PHE A 76 -0.67 -30.90 13.09
N LEU A 77 -0.02 -29.81 13.50
CA LEU A 77 0.87 -29.72 14.67
C LEU A 77 0.27 -28.76 15.71
N LEU A 78 -0.18 -29.30 16.84
CA LEU A 78 -0.74 -28.54 17.97
C LEU A 78 0.26 -28.51 19.15
N ASN A 79 0.82 -27.35 19.48
CA ASN A 79 1.59 -27.15 20.71
C ASN A 79 1.31 -25.76 21.37
N PRO A 80 0.49 -25.70 22.43
CA PRO A 80 0.13 -24.44 23.11
C PRO A 80 1.25 -23.75 23.87
N ASN A 81 2.39 -24.42 24.08
CA ASN A 81 3.57 -23.83 24.71
C ASN A 81 4.42 -23.01 23.72
N GLY A 82 4.15 -23.14 22.42
CA GLY A 82 4.82 -22.41 21.34
C GLY A 82 5.40 -23.33 20.27
N ILE A 83 5.65 -22.77 19.08
CA ILE A 83 6.31 -23.47 17.96
C ILE A 83 7.39 -22.56 17.38
N LEU A 84 8.63 -23.07 17.31
CA LEU A 84 9.77 -22.43 16.68
C LEU A 84 10.24 -23.27 15.49
N PHE A 85 10.16 -22.72 14.28
CA PHE A 85 10.87 -23.26 13.12
C PHE A 85 12.23 -22.56 13.01
N GLY A 86 13.31 -23.31 13.26
CA GLY A 86 14.69 -22.84 13.18
C GLY A 86 15.16 -22.55 11.75
N ALA A 87 16.38 -22.04 11.60
CA ALA A 87 16.90 -21.57 10.30
C ALA A 87 16.99 -22.68 9.23
N ASN A 88 17.23 -23.92 9.65
CA ASN A 88 17.33 -25.10 8.78
C ASN A 88 16.05 -25.94 8.73
N ALA A 89 14.95 -25.46 9.34
CA ALA A 89 13.70 -26.21 9.40
C ALA A 89 13.14 -26.48 8.00
N ARG A 90 12.64 -27.69 7.76
CA ARG A 90 12.05 -28.08 6.48
C ARG A 90 10.73 -28.81 6.68
N LEU A 91 9.79 -28.61 5.76
CA LEU A 91 8.64 -29.50 5.58
C LEU A 91 8.94 -30.48 4.43
N ASP A 92 8.55 -31.73 4.61
CA ASP A 92 8.66 -32.80 3.60
C ASP A 92 7.34 -33.60 3.61
N VAL A 93 6.26 -32.88 3.26
CA VAL A 93 4.86 -33.33 3.36
C VAL A 93 4.23 -33.41 1.98
N ASN A 94 3.27 -34.32 1.80
CA ASN A 94 2.58 -34.55 0.53
C ASN A 94 1.15 -33.95 0.47
N GLY A 95 0.74 -33.24 1.52
CA GLY A 95 -0.56 -32.57 1.66
C GLY A 95 -0.41 -31.20 2.33
N SER A 96 -1.51 -30.62 2.82
CA SER A 96 -1.49 -29.32 3.50
C SER A 96 -0.87 -29.40 4.90
N PHE A 97 -0.29 -28.28 5.37
CA PHE A 97 0.35 -28.19 6.69
C PHE A 97 -0.28 -27.10 7.56
N ILE A 98 -0.48 -27.42 8.84
CA ILE A 98 -1.07 -26.49 9.83
C ILE A 98 -0.27 -26.55 11.12
N ALA A 99 0.34 -25.45 11.53
CA ALA A 99 0.95 -25.30 12.85
C ALA A 99 0.10 -24.37 13.72
N THR A 100 -0.20 -24.80 14.95
CA THR A 100 -1.02 -24.01 15.87
C THR A 100 -0.64 -24.12 17.34
N THR A 101 -0.85 -23.03 18.08
CA THR A 101 -0.76 -23.00 19.55
C THR A 101 -2.13 -23.08 20.23
N ALA A 102 -3.19 -23.45 19.50
CA ALA A 102 -4.52 -23.69 20.06
C ALA A 102 -4.55 -24.94 20.98
N PRO A 103 -5.07 -24.85 22.22
CA PRO A 103 -5.16 -25.99 23.15
C PRO A 103 -6.23 -27.04 22.80
N ALA A 104 -7.08 -26.81 21.79
CA ALA A 104 -7.92 -27.86 21.22
C ALA A 104 -8.29 -27.60 19.75
N ILE A 105 -8.58 -28.69 19.04
CA ILE A 105 -9.19 -28.68 17.71
C ILE A 105 -10.53 -29.45 17.75
N GLN A 106 -11.55 -28.94 17.06
CA GLN A 106 -12.93 -29.43 17.07
C GLN A 106 -13.28 -30.22 15.81
N PHE A 107 -14.12 -31.25 15.94
CA PHE A 107 -14.57 -32.12 14.86
C PHE A 107 -16.10 -32.06 14.71
N GLY A 108 -16.61 -31.01 14.06
CA GLY A 108 -18.02 -30.73 13.92
C GLY A 108 -18.74 -30.74 15.28
N THR A 109 -19.75 -31.58 15.42
CA THR A 109 -20.46 -31.85 16.68
C THR A 109 -19.94 -33.08 17.44
N GLN A 110 -18.95 -33.82 16.92
CA GLN A 110 -18.49 -35.09 17.51
C GLN A 110 -17.60 -34.90 18.75
N GLY A 111 -16.90 -33.77 18.88
CA GLY A 111 -16.11 -33.46 20.08
C GLY A 111 -14.85 -32.66 19.81
N LEU A 112 -13.94 -32.70 20.80
CA LEU A 112 -12.67 -31.96 20.83
C LEU A 112 -11.48 -32.92 20.99
N PHE A 113 -10.38 -32.61 20.31
CA PHE A 113 -9.07 -33.19 20.60
C PHE A 113 -8.22 -32.12 21.30
N SER A 114 -8.12 -32.20 22.63
CA SER A 114 -7.51 -31.16 23.48
C SER A 114 -6.16 -31.61 24.08
N THR A 115 -5.27 -30.67 24.34
CA THR A 115 -3.96 -30.88 24.97
C THR A 115 -4.06 -30.94 26.50
N SER A 116 -4.83 -30.02 27.08
CA SER A 116 -5.02 -29.86 28.54
C SER A 116 -5.83 -30.98 29.20
N THR A 117 -6.71 -31.63 28.43
CA THR A 117 -7.57 -32.73 28.87
C THR A 117 -7.45 -33.86 27.83
N PRO A 118 -6.35 -34.64 27.89
CA PRO A 118 -5.96 -35.56 26.81
C PRO A 118 -6.75 -36.88 26.85
N GLU A 119 -8.06 -36.80 26.67
CA GLU A 119 -8.94 -37.96 26.53
C GLU A 119 -8.61 -38.77 25.24
N PRO A 120 -9.02 -40.05 25.18
CA PRO A 120 -9.01 -40.83 23.95
C PRO A 120 -9.96 -40.21 22.91
N PRO A 121 -9.59 -40.11 21.62
CA PRO A 121 -10.46 -39.53 20.60
C PRO A 121 -11.74 -40.37 20.41
N ALA A 122 -12.84 -39.88 20.96
CA ALA A 122 -14.17 -40.49 20.88
C ALA A 122 -14.80 -40.25 19.49
N LEU A 123 -14.77 -41.29 18.64
CA LEU A 123 -15.40 -41.36 17.31
C LEU A 123 -15.24 -40.10 16.41
N LEU A 124 -14.10 -39.40 16.50
CA LEU A 124 -13.79 -38.19 15.74
C LEU A 124 -13.49 -38.53 14.26
N THR A 125 -14.53 -38.84 13.49
CA THR A 125 -14.47 -39.36 12.10
C THR A 125 -14.73 -38.32 11.02
N VAL A 126 -15.28 -37.14 11.34
CA VAL A 126 -15.43 -36.02 10.39
C VAL A 126 -14.12 -35.24 10.24
N ASN A 127 -14.02 -34.31 9.29
CA ASN A 127 -12.86 -33.43 9.19
C ASN A 127 -12.76 -32.45 10.40
N PRO A 128 -11.55 -31.98 10.77
CA PRO A 128 -11.40 -30.90 11.72
C PRO A 128 -12.08 -29.61 11.23
N SER A 129 -12.65 -28.82 12.14
CA SER A 129 -13.63 -27.77 11.84
C SER A 129 -13.45 -26.45 12.60
N ALA A 130 -12.66 -26.42 13.67
CA ALA A 130 -12.29 -25.19 14.38
C ALA A 130 -11.10 -25.40 15.32
N PHE A 131 -10.42 -24.31 15.69
CA PHE A 131 -9.39 -24.22 16.71
C PHE A 131 -9.92 -23.40 17.90
N LEU A 132 -9.76 -23.92 19.12
CA LEU A 132 -10.33 -23.32 20.34
C LEU A 132 -9.22 -22.80 21.25
N PHE A 133 -9.25 -21.49 21.51
CA PHE A 133 -8.40 -20.80 22.48
C PHE A 133 -9.19 -20.58 23.77
N LYS A 134 -8.66 -21.08 24.89
CA LYS A 134 -9.38 -21.16 26.18
C LYS A 134 -8.90 -20.14 27.24
N GLN A 135 -7.82 -19.39 26.97
CA GLN A 135 -7.16 -18.51 27.95
C GLN A 135 -6.40 -17.37 27.25
N MET A 136 -6.07 -16.32 28.00
CA MET A 136 -5.07 -15.32 27.60
C MET A 136 -3.64 -15.88 27.74
N GLY A 137 -2.66 -15.22 27.12
CA GLY A 137 -1.25 -15.66 27.18
C GLY A 137 -0.93 -16.81 26.21
N ILE A 138 -1.59 -16.83 25.05
CA ILE A 138 -1.40 -17.82 23.98
C ILE A 138 0.04 -17.71 23.44
N ALA A 139 0.76 -18.83 23.39
CA ALA A 139 2.16 -18.83 22.96
C ALA A 139 2.34 -18.52 21.47
N ALA A 140 3.51 -17.98 21.14
CA ALA A 140 3.87 -17.52 19.80
C ALA A 140 4.16 -18.67 18.81
N ILE A 141 4.05 -18.34 17.52
CA ILE A 141 4.68 -19.11 16.44
C ILE A 141 5.79 -18.24 15.84
N VAL A 142 7.00 -18.77 15.78
CA VAL A 142 8.17 -18.09 15.20
C VAL A 142 8.73 -18.94 14.07
N ASN A 143 8.87 -18.35 12.88
CA ASN A 143 9.52 -18.99 11.73
C ASN A 143 10.77 -18.22 11.32
N ARG A 144 11.90 -18.92 11.30
CA ARG A 144 13.21 -18.46 10.83
C ARG A 144 13.74 -19.26 9.64
N SER A 145 12.98 -20.22 9.13
CA SER A 145 13.43 -21.14 8.07
C SER A 145 13.88 -20.39 6.83
N ARG A 146 15.12 -20.67 6.42
CA ARG A 146 15.77 -20.16 5.20
C ARG A 146 16.27 -21.29 4.30
N THR A 147 15.75 -22.51 4.54
CA THR A 147 16.08 -23.71 3.76
C THR A 147 15.78 -23.47 2.27
N PRO A 148 16.75 -23.63 1.35
CA PRO A 148 16.53 -23.42 -0.07
C PRO A 148 15.44 -24.34 -0.65
N LEU A 149 14.59 -23.78 -1.51
CA LEU A 149 13.47 -24.47 -2.14
C LEU A 149 13.75 -24.79 -3.60
N ALA A 150 13.16 -25.87 -4.11
CA ALA A 150 13.29 -26.28 -5.51
C ALA A 150 12.74 -25.23 -6.51
N SER A 151 11.76 -24.43 -6.06
CA SER A 151 11.17 -23.31 -6.80
C SER A 151 12.00 -22.02 -6.77
N GLY A 152 13.22 -22.03 -6.22
CA GLY A 152 14.11 -20.87 -6.13
C GLY A 152 13.85 -19.92 -4.95
N GLY A 153 12.90 -20.26 -4.08
CA GLY A 153 12.64 -19.56 -2.82
C GLY A 153 13.46 -20.08 -1.63
N GLN A 154 13.06 -19.67 -0.43
CA GLN A 154 13.57 -20.19 0.85
C GLN A 154 12.41 -20.38 1.84
N GLY A 155 12.56 -21.32 2.77
CA GLY A 155 11.76 -21.43 3.98
C GLY A 155 10.95 -22.72 4.11
N LEU A 156 9.76 -22.60 4.71
CA LEU A 156 8.77 -23.67 4.76
C LEU A 156 8.01 -23.71 3.42
N GLN A 157 7.76 -24.92 2.89
CA GLN A 157 7.01 -25.14 1.65
C GLN A 157 6.07 -26.35 1.79
N VAL A 158 4.86 -26.24 1.25
CA VAL A 158 3.96 -27.38 0.97
C VAL A 158 3.91 -27.65 -0.54
N PRO A 159 3.45 -28.83 -1.00
CA PRO A 159 3.28 -29.10 -2.42
C PRO A 159 2.34 -28.12 -3.11
N ASP A 160 2.48 -28.00 -4.43
CA ASP A 160 1.72 -27.06 -5.22
C ASP A 160 0.20 -27.31 -5.09
N GLY A 161 -0.58 -26.23 -4.98
CA GLY A 161 -2.03 -26.24 -4.74
C GLY A 161 -2.47 -26.57 -3.30
N GLN A 162 -1.55 -26.91 -2.38
CA GLN A 162 -1.86 -27.19 -0.96
C GLN A 162 -1.90 -25.93 -0.09
N SER A 163 -2.38 -26.06 1.15
CA SER A 163 -2.42 -24.96 2.12
C SER A 163 -1.32 -25.02 3.18
N LEU A 164 -0.79 -23.87 3.60
CA LEU A 164 0.16 -23.72 4.71
C LEU A 164 -0.36 -22.66 5.70
N LEU A 165 -0.80 -23.12 6.88
CA LEU A 165 -1.48 -22.28 7.88
C LEU A 165 -0.63 -22.17 9.16
N LEU A 166 -0.41 -20.94 9.64
CA LEU A 166 0.22 -20.66 10.94
C LEU A 166 -0.76 -19.88 11.82
N LEU A 167 -1.32 -20.52 12.86
CA LEU A 167 -2.39 -19.95 13.70
C LEU A 167 -2.05 -20.06 15.19
N GLY A 168 -1.77 -18.96 15.89
CA GLY A 168 -1.38 -19.04 17.30
C GLY A 168 -1.51 -17.72 18.05
N GLY A 169 -0.56 -17.48 18.96
CA GLY A 169 -0.35 -16.21 19.65
C GLY A 169 0.14 -15.13 18.68
N SER A 170 1.19 -14.41 19.04
CA SER A 170 1.91 -13.60 18.04
C SER A 170 2.55 -14.51 16.98
N VAL A 171 2.35 -14.21 15.69
CA VAL A 171 2.97 -14.94 14.57
C VAL A 171 4.10 -14.10 13.98
N THR A 172 5.33 -14.61 14.04
CA THR A 172 6.53 -13.86 13.62
C THR A 172 7.32 -14.60 12.55
N LEU A 173 7.56 -13.94 11.43
CA LEU A 173 8.53 -14.34 10.41
C LEU A 173 9.79 -13.47 10.54
N ASP A 174 10.90 -14.08 10.96
CA ASP A 174 12.18 -13.42 11.25
C ASP A 174 13.21 -13.82 10.17
N GLY A 175 13.04 -13.21 8.99
CA GLY A 175 13.64 -13.68 7.74
C GLY A 175 13.28 -15.12 7.38
N GLY A 176 12.20 -15.66 7.95
CA GLY A 176 11.67 -16.98 7.62
C GLY A 176 10.71 -16.90 6.43
N GLY A 177 10.78 -17.88 5.53
CA GLY A 177 9.86 -17.98 4.38
C GLY A 177 8.69 -18.94 4.60
N VAL A 178 7.56 -18.65 3.96
CA VAL A 178 6.32 -19.47 3.95
C VAL A 178 5.78 -19.53 2.53
N ASN A 179 5.74 -20.73 1.93
CA ASN A 179 5.51 -20.89 0.49
C ASN A 179 4.44 -21.97 0.19
N ALA A 180 3.51 -21.67 -0.71
CA ALA A 180 2.52 -22.61 -1.24
C ALA A 180 2.17 -22.27 -2.70
N THR A 181 2.95 -22.74 -3.66
CA THR A 181 2.80 -22.48 -5.11
C THR A 181 1.36 -22.77 -5.57
N GLU A 182 0.65 -21.81 -6.18
CA GLU A 182 -0.79 -21.93 -6.55
C GLU A 182 -1.75 -22.28 -5.40
N GLY A 183 -1.25 -22.39 -4.17
CA GLY A 183 -1.94 -22.83 -2.97
C GLY A 183 -2.20 -21.69 -1.98
N ARG A 184 -2.70 -22.02 -0.80
CA ARG A 184 -3.18 -21.03 0.18
C ARG A 184 -2.18 -20.84 1.32
N VAL A 185 -1.86 -19.58 1.67
CA VAL A 185 -1.14 -19.28 2.92
C VAL A 185 -2.02 -18.43 3.83
N GLU A 186 -2.16 -18.84 5.09
CA GLU A 186 -2.83 -18.02 6.10
C GLU A 186 -2.02 -17.86 7.37
N LEU A 187 -1.92 -16.62 7.85
CA LEU A 187 -1.24 -16.24 9.09
C LEU A 187 -2.26 -15.63 10.06
N GLY A 188 -2.47 -16.27 11.21
CA GLY A 188 -3.50 -15.90 12.17
C GLY A 188 -2.97 -15.72 13.59
N ALA A 189 -3.19 -14.53 14.16
CA ALA A 189 -2.70 -14.18 15.50
C ALA A 189 -3.85 -13.85 16.47
N VAL A 190 -3.95 -14.61 17.57
CA VAL A 190 -5.01 -14.56 18.59
C VAL A 190 -4.38 -14.27 19.96
N SER A 191 -4.99 -13.41 20.78
CA SER A 191 -4.49 -13.07 22.13
C SER A 191 -5.42 -13.45 23.28
N GLY A 192 -6.72 -13.60 23.02
CA GLY A 192 -7.74 -13.94 24.01
C GLY A 192 -8.48 -15.26 23.72
N ALA A 193 -9.49 -15.55 24.53
CA ALA A 193 -10.30 -16.75 24.35
C ALA A 193 -11.27 -16.60 23.15
N GLY A 194 -11.50 -17.69 22.43
CA GLY A 194 -12.38 -17.70 21.26
C GLY A 194 -12.17 -18.92 20.37
N THR A 195 -12.96 -18.99 19.30
CA THR A 195 -12.95 -20.10 18.34
C THR A 195 -12.67 -19.55 16.95
N VAL A 196 -11.61 -20.03 16.31
CA VAL A 196 -11.31 -19.75 14.89
C VAL A 196 -11.81 -20.94 14.08
N GLY A 197 -12.77 -20.71 13.19
CA GLY A 197 -13.32 -21.76 12.33
C GLY A 197 -12.29 -22.28 11.33
N LEU A 198 -12.42 -23.54 10.93
CA LEU A 198 -11.64 -24.17 9.87
C LEU A 198 -12.59 -24.83 8.88
N SER A 199 -12.38 -24.58 7.59
CA SER A 199 -13.17 -25.17 6.50
C SER A 199 -12.25 -25.69 5.41
N LEU A 200 -12.74 -26.68 4.64
CA LEU A 200 -12.09 -27.16 3.42
C LEU A 200 -12.88 -26.64 2.23
N VAL A 201 -12.31 -25.71 1.47
CA VAL A 201 -12.92 -25.05 0.31
C VAL A 201 -12.04 -25.32 -0.91
N SER A 202 -12.58 -26.01 -1.92
CA SER A 202 -11.84 -26.40 -3.14
C SER A 202 -10.49 -27.07 -2.82
N ASN A 203 -10.53 -28.07 -1.93
CA ASN A 203 -9.37 -28.80 -1.38
C ASN A 203 -8.33 -27.97 -0.61
N ASN A 204 -8.53 -26.66 -0.40
CA ASN A 204 -7.68 -25.82 0.43
C ASN A 204 -8.32 -25.54 1.81
N LEU A 205 -7.50 -25.52 2.85
CA LEU A 205 -7.88 -25.27 4.23
C LEU A 205 -7.93 -23.76 4.53
N HIS A 206 -9.06 -23.28 5.04
CA HIS A 206 -9.34 -21.85 5.22
C HIS A 206 -9.84 -21.53 6.64
N LEU A 207 -9.25 -20.52 7.26
CA LEU A 207 -9.59 -20.03 8.60
C LEU A 207 -10.66 -18.93 8.55
N SER A 208 -11.68 -19.09 9.39
CA SER A 208 -12.72 -18.09 9.62
C SER A 208 -12.55 -17.46 11.00
N PHE A 209 -12.21 -16.17 11.03
CA PHE A 209 -12.10 -15.38 12.26
C PHE A 209 -13.42 -14.68 12.57
N PRO A 210 -14.02 -14.85 13.75
CA PRO A 210 -15.14 -14.03 14.19
C PRO A 210 -14.65 -12.64 14.62
N ASP A 211 -15.44 -11.61 14.36
CA ASP A 211 -15.04 -10.20 14.60
C ASP A 211 -14.64 -9.91 16.05
N ALA A 212 -15.28 -10.58 17.00
CA ALA A 212 -15.13 -10.35 18.44
C ALA A 212 -13.96 -11.09 19.11
N ILE A 213 -13.09 -11.78 18.36
CA ILE A 213 -11.91 -12.45 18.95
C ILE A 213 -10.76 -11.46 19.17
N ASP A 214 -10.20 -11.41 20.37
CA ASP A 214 -9.00 -10.62 20.67
C ASP A 214 -7.80 -11.16 19.88
N ARG A 215 -7.08 -10.27 19.20
CA ARG A 215 -6.02 -10.63 18.25
C ARG A 215 -4.63 -10.28 18.78
N ALA A 216 -3.66 -11.14 18.47
CA ALA A 216 -2.25 -10.87 18.70
C ALA A 216 -1.62 -10.19 17.47
N ASN A 217 -0.32 -9.89 17.54
CA ASN A 217 0.39 -9.23 16.44
C ASN A 217 0.90 -10.25 15.40
N VAL A 218 0.90 -9.84 14.13
CA VAL A 218 1.67 -10.51 13.07
C VAL A 218 2.86 -9.64 12.71
N THR A 219 4.04 -10.23 12.50
CA THR A 219 5.28 -9.46 12.28
C THR A 219 6.17 -10.16 11.26
N LEU A 220 6.51 -9.45 10.18
CA LEU A 220 7.40 -9.90 9.11
C LEU A 220 8.59 -8.96 9.03
N THR A 221 9.80 -9.50 9.20
CA THR A 221 11.05 -8.74 9.30
C THR A 221 12.21 -9.46 8.62
N ASN A 222 13.35 -8.80 8.47
CA ASN A 222 14.64 -9.40 8.10
C ASN A 222 14.61 -10.23 6.79
N GLY A 223 13.87 -9.77 5.78
CA GLY A 223 13.71 -10.45 4.49
C GLY A 223 12.69 -11.60 4.49
N ALA A 224 11.78 -11.67 5.46
CA ALA A 224 10.76 -12.71 5.53
C ALA A 224 9.83 -12.70 4.31
N THR A 225 9.42 -13.88 3.85
CA THR A 225 8.59 -14.04 2.64
C THR A 225 7.31 -14.83 2.92
N VAL A 226 6.22 -14.41 2.27
CA VAL A 226 4.96 -15.15 2.16
C VAL A 226 4.59 -15.22 0.68
N ASN A 227 4.51 -16.42 0.11
CA ASN A 227 4.46 -16.58 -1.34
C ASN A 227 3.49 -17.69 -1.80
N THR A 228 2.61 -17.35 -2.75
CA THR A 228 1.67 -18.29 -3.40
C THR A 228 1.75 -18.27 -4.93
N SER A 229 2.79 -17.65 -5.47
CA SER A 229 3.01 -17.46 -6.90
C SER A 229 3.20 -18.79 -7.65
N GLY A 230 2.75 -18.86 -8.91
CA GLY A 230 2.83 -20.05 -9.76
C GLY A 230 2.38 -19.74 -11.19
N GLU A 231 1.82 -20.72 -11.92
CA GLU A 231 1.21 -20.46 -13.24
C GLU A 231 -0.01 -19.52 -13.09
N GLY A 232 -0.84 -19.73 -12.06
CA GLY A 232 -1.70 -18.73 -11.46
C GLY A 232 -1.10 -18.23 -10.14
N SER A 233 -1.93 -17.84 -9.19
CA SER A 233 -1.51 -17.84 -7.78
C SER A 233 -2.67 -18.19 -6.87
N GLY A 234 -2.36 -18.78 -5.71
CA GLY A 234 -3.37 -19.02 -4.68
C GLY A 234 -3.50 -17.87 -3.68
N PRO A 235 -4.55 -17.86 -2.84
CA PRO A 235 -4.86 -16.72 -1.97
C PRO A 235 -3.95 -16.64 -0.74
N ILE A 236 -3.67 -15.42 -0.29
CA ILE A 236 -2.96 -15.14 0.96
C ILE A 236 -3.90 -14.38 1.91
N GLN A 237 -3.97 -14.80 3.17
CA GLN A 237 -4.81 -14.14 4.17
C GLN A 237 -4.07 -13.92 5.50
N ILE A 238 -4.10 -12.70 6.03
CA ILE A 238 -3.39 -12.34 7.26
C ILE A 238 -4.35 -11.67 8.25
N TRP A 239 -4.46 -12.26 9.44
CA TRP A 239 -5.31 -11.79 10.55
C TRP A 239 -4.46 -11.44 11.77
N GLY A 240 -4.60 -10.21 12.27
CA GLY A 240 -3.93 -9.78 13.50
C GLY A 240 -4.56 -8.51 14.09
N ARG A 241 -3.93 -7.99 15.14
CA ARG A 241 -4.25 -6.69 15.77
C ARG A 241 -3.41 -5.58 15.15
N SER A 242 -2.11 -5.60 15.42
CA SER A 242 -1.10 -4.90 14.63
C SER A 242 -0.41 -5.88 13.69
N ILE A 243 -0.27 -5.52 12.41
CA ILE A 243 0.49 -6.23 11.40
C ILE A 243 1.65 -5.35 10.96
N PHE A 244 2.87 -5.84 11.12
CA PHE A 244 4.11 -5.09 10.84
C PHE A 244 4.91 -5.76 9.72
N VAL A 245 5.21 -5.02 8.65
CA VAL A 245 5.99 -5.50 7.50
C VAL A 245 7.15 -4.53 7.25
N ASN A 246 8.36 -4.97 7.56
CA ASN A 246 9.57 -4.14 7.55
C ASN A 246 10.83 -4.98 7.24
N GLY A 247 12.01 -4.37 7.21
CA GLY A 247 13.29 -5.07 7.13
C GLY A 247 13.45 -5.87 5.84
N GLY A 248 12.81 -5.43 4.76
CA GLY A 248 12.82 -6.10 3.46
C GLY A 248 11.83 -7.25 3.30
N ALA A 249 10.85 -7.41 4.19
CA ALA A 249 9.85 -8.47 4.08
C ALA A 249 8.86 -8.27 2.92
N GLN A 250 8.37 -9.38 2.36
CA GLN A 250 7.52 -9.44 1.16
C GLN A 250 6.36 -10.42 1.29
N ILE A 251 5.20 -10.05 0.74
CA ILE A 251 3.98 -10.85 0.66
C ILE A 251 3.49 -10.81 -0.80
N THR A 252 3.62 -11.93 -1.52
CA THR A 252 3.55 -11.99 -2.99
C THR A 252 2.60 -13.09 -3.51
N ALA A 253 1.58 -12.69 -4.26
CA ALA A 253 0.74 -13.60 -5.04
C ALA A 253 0.84 -13.22 -6.54
N PHE A 254 1.80 -13.81 -7.25
CA PHE A 254 2.05 -13.51 -8.66
C PHE A 254 1.59 -14.64 -9.58
N SER A 255 0.67 -14.34 -10.51
CA SER A 255 0.39 -15.22 -11.65
C SER A 255 1.48 -15.06 -12.70
N GLN A 256 2.18 -16.15 -13.05
CA GLN A 256 3.30 -16.14 -13.99
C GLN A 256 2.89 -16.63 -15.40
N GLY A 257 1.66 -17.13 -15.55
CA GLY A 257 1.06 -17.58 -16.81
C GLY A 257 -0.39 -17.08 -16.95
N ASP A 258 -1.24 -17.89 -17.59
CA ASP A 258 -2.56 -17.43 -18.06
C ASP A 258 -3.72 -17.77 -17.08
N LYS A 259 -3.42 -18.44 -15.96
CA LYS A 259 -4.37 -18.67 -14.87
C LYS A 259 -4.57 -17.39 -14.05
N ALA A 260 -5.75 -17.23 -13.47
CA ALA A 260 -6.05 -16.11 -12.58
C ALA A 260 -5.17 -16.11 -11.31
N GLY A 261 -4.89 -14.91 -10.79
CA GLY A 261 -4.18 -14.72 -9.53
C GLY A 261 -5.09 -14.74 -8.30
N GLY A 262 -4.53 -15.17 -7.18
CA GLY A 262 -5.23 -15.25 -5.89
C GLY A 262 -5.21 -13.91 -5.15
N ASN A 263 -6.28 -13.63 -4.41
CA ASN A 263 -6.41 -12.38 -3.65
C ASN A 263 -5.47 -12.36 -2.43
N LEU A 264 -4.97 -11.18 -2.09
CA LEU A 264 -4.22 -10.89 -0.87
C LEU A 264 -5.11 -10.09 0.09
N ILE A 265 -5.50 -10.69 1.22
CA ILE A 265 -6.39 -10.09 2.21
C ILE A 265 -5.62 -9.87 3.52
N VAL A 266 -5.60 -8.63 4.01
CA VAL A 266 -4.88 -8.24 5.24
C VAL A 266 -5.83 -7.49 6.17
N ASN A 267 -6.25 -8.15 7.26
CA ASN A 267 -7.21 -7.61 8.23
C ASN A 267 -6.53 -7.44 9.61
N ALA A 268 -6.25 -6.18 9.97
CA ALA A 268 -5.53 -5.77 11.16
C ALA A 268 -6.44 -4.95 12.09
N SER A 269 -6.93 -5.52 13.20
CA SER A 269 -7.97 -4.90 14.02
C SER A 269 -7.56 -3.60 14.71
N GLU A 270 -6.29 -3.22 14.71
CA GLU A 270 -5.77 -1.88 15.06
C GLU A 270 -4.98 -1.25 13.91
N SER A 271 -3.86 -1.85 13.48
CA SER A 271 -2.94 -1.20 12.53
C SER A 271 -2.26 -2.13 11.54
N LEU A 272 -2.11 -1.67 10.29
CA LEU A 272 -1.15 -2.19 9.32
C LEU A 272 -0.04 -1.16 9.09
N GLU A 273 1.20 -1.55 9.37
CA GLU A 273 2.38 -0.70 9.18
C GLU A 273 3.36 -1.37 8.20
N VAL A 274 3.63 -0.69 7.09
CA VAL A 274 4.51 -1.17 6.02
C VAL A 274 5.64 -0.16 5.80
N LEU A 275 6.88 -0.61 5.97
CA LEU A 275 8.07 0.24 6.03
C LEU A 275 9.17 -0.27 5.09
N ARG A 276 9.81 0.69 4.40
CA ARG A 276 10.93 0.52 3.47
C ARG A 276 10.61 -0.22 2.16
N THR A 277 11.17 0.30 1.07
CA THR A 277 11.01 -0.30 -0.27
C THR A 277 11.80 -1.60 -0.45
N VAL A 278 11.39 -2.40 -1.44
CA VAL A 278 12.04 -3.63 -1.92
C VAL A 278 11.71 -3.84 -3.40
N ALA A 279 12.54 -4.60 -4.12
CA ALA A 279 12.52 -4.68 -5.59
C ALA A 279 11.18 -5.13 -6.24
N PHE A 280 10.30 -5.79 -5.50
CA PHE A 280 8.97 -6.23 -5.99
C PHE A 280 7.82 -5.75 -5.10
N GLY A 281 8.02 -4.71 -4.29
CA GLY A 281 7.04 -4.25 -3.30
C GLY A 281 6.90 -5.14 -2.07
N ASN A 282 6.23 -4.62 -1.04
CA ASN A 282 6.09 -5.26 0.27
C ASN A 282 4.84 -6.15 0.34
N LEU A 283 3.71 -5.66 -0.19
CA LEU A 283 2.46 -6.38 -0.34
C LEU A 283 2.02 -6.24 -1.79
N SER A 284 1.94 -7.33 -2.53
CA SER A 284 1.82 -7.25 -3.99
C SER A 284 1.07 -8.41 -4.63
N THR A 285 0.07 -8.08 -5.45
CA THR A 285 -0.53 -9.00 -6.43
C THR A 285 -0.14 -8.55 -7.85
N LEU A 286 0.22 -9.50 -8.72
CA LEU A 286 0.68 -9.19 -10.08
C LEU A 286 0.32 -10.33 -11.04
N SER A 287 -0.04 -10.01 -12.26
CA SER A 287 -0.05 -10.98 -13.36
C SER A 287 1.04 -10.66 -14.38
N PHE A 288 1.76 -11.68 -14.84
CA PHE A 288 2.75 -11.58 -15.92
C PHE A 288 2.23 -12.13 -17.26
N GLY A 289 1.31 -13.10 -17.23
CA GLY A 289 0.60 -13.63 -18.41
C GLY A 289 -0.82 -13.05 -18.53
N ASP A 290 -1.66 -13.71 -19.33
CA ASP A 290 -3.00 -13.19 -19.66
C ASP A 290 -4.10 -13.55 -18.62
N GLY A 291 -3.71 -14.12 -17.48
CA GLY A 291 -4.58 -14.29 -16.33
C GLY A 291 -4.94 -12.95 -15.66
N LYS A 292 -6.18 -12.79 -15.19
CA LYS A 292 -6.56 -11.63 -14.36
C LYS A 292 -5.78 -11.68 -13.04
N ALA A 293 -5.17 -10.57 -12.64
CA ALA A 293 -4.46 -10.51 -11.36
C ALA A 293 -5.42 -10.54 -10.16
N GLY A 294 -4.93 -11.08 -9.03
CA GLY A 294 -5.67 -11.12 -7.78
C GLY A 294 -5.88 -9.72 -7.19
N ASP A 295 -6.99 -9.53 -6.48
CA ASP A 295 -7.30 -8.26 -5.80
C ASP A 295 -6.60 -8.18 -4.44
N LEU A 296 -6.22 -6.96 -4.02
CA LEU A 296 -5.55 -6.70 -2.75
C LEU A 296 -6.48 -5.89 -1.84
N ILE A 297 -6.81 -6.45 -0.68
CA ILE A 297 -7.82 -5.93 0.25
C ILE A 297 -7.18 -5.70 1.63
N ILE A 298 -7.25 -4.46 2.13
CA ILE A 298 -6.74 -4.06 3.44
C ILE A 298 -7.88 -3.54 4.30
N GLU A 299 -8.06 -4.12 5.49
CA GLU A 299 -9.06 -3.73 6.47
C GLU A 299 -8.40 -3.45 7.82
N THR A 300 -8.56 -2.25 8.35
CA THR A 300 -7.90 -1.85 9.61
C THR A 300 -8.55 -0.63 10.27
N GLN A 301 -8.05 -0.17 11.42
CA GLN A 301 -8.30 1.20 11.88
C GLN A 301 -7.29 2.16 11.27
N LYS A 302 -6.00 1.79 11.27
CA LYS A 302 -4.91 2.64 10.79
C LYS A 302 -3.97 1.95 9.81
N LEU A 303 -3.85 2.50 8.60
CA LEU A 303 -2.81 2.14 7.64
C LEU A 303 -1.66 3.15 7.68
N ILE A 304 -0.42 2.68 7.76
CA ILE A 304 0.81 3.49 7.63
C ILE A 304 1.70 2.87 6.55
N VAL A 305 2.06 3.65 5.53
CA VAL A 305 3.01 3.25 4.47
C VAL A 305 4.10 4.31 4.34
N ARG A 306 5.34 3.97 4.70
CA ARG A 306 6.44 4.95 4.79
C ARG A 306 7.81 4.46 4.28
N ASP A 307 8.73 5.41 4.14
CA ASP A 307 10.13 5.21 3.80
C ASP A 307 10.35 4.48 2.47
N GLY A 308 9.47 4.72 1.50
CA GLY A 308 9.48 4.10 0.17
C GLY A 308 8.73 2.77 0.06
N ALA A 309 8.08 2.29 1.13
CA ALA A 309 7.24 1.10 1.10
C ALA A 309 6.17 1.14 -0.01
N GLN A 310 5.97 0.03 -0.71
CA GLN A 310 5.02 -0.08 -1.83
C GLN A 310 4.01 -1.21 -1.58
N ILE A 311 2.73 -0.90 -1.80
CA ILE A 311 1.63 -1.85 -1.83
C ILE A 311 0.95 -1.73 -3.20
N PHE A 312 0.80 -2.82 -3.94
CA PHE A 312 0.21 -2.74 -5.28
C PHE A 312 -0.58 -3.97 -5.75
N ALA A 313 -1.48 -3.73 -6.71
CA ALA A 313 -2.19 -4.76 -7.46
C ALA A 313 -2.12 -4.44 -8.96
N GLY A 314 -1.59 -5.34 -9.80
CA GLY A 314 -1.31 -4.96 -11.20
C GLY A 314 -1.20 -6.07 -12.23
N THR A 315 -0.95 -5.69 -13.47
CA THR A 315 -0.83 -6.60 -14.63
C THR A 315 0.30 -6.16 -15.56
N LEU A 316 1.06 -7.11 -16.10
CA LEU A 316 1.98 -6.91 -17.22
C LEU A 316 1.50 -7.63 -18.51
N GLY A 317 0.41 -8.40 -18.42
CA GLY A 317 -0.24 -9.08 -19.54
C GLY A 317 -1.30 -8.21 -20.25
N SER A 318 -2.12 -8.84 -21.09
CA SER A 318 -3.20 -8.16 -21.83
C SER A 318 -4.53 -8.03 -21.07
N ASN A 319 -4.65 -8.70 -19.92
CA ASN A 319 -5.86 -8.75 -19.11
C ASN A 319 -5.84 -7.71 -17.95
N THR A 320 -6.97 -7.54 -17.27
CA THR A 320 -7.18 -6.50 -16.25
C THR A 320 -6.31 -6.71 -15.00
N GLY A 321 -5.73 -5.64 -14.49
CA GLY A 321 -5.01 -5.61 -13.21
C GLY A 321 -5.91 -5.86 -11.99
N GLY A 322 -5.29 -6.17 -10.86
CA GLY A 322 -6.02 -6.37 -9.60
C GLY A 322 -6.54 -5.05 -9.04
N GLN A 323 -7.70 -5.10 -8.39
CA GLN A 323 -8.24 -3.98 -7.63
C GLN A 323 -7.44 -3.81 -6.32
N LEU A 324 -7.21 -2.58 -5.88
CA LEU A 324 -6.65 -2.28 -4.55
C LEU A 324 -7.70 -1.55 -3.71
N SER A 325 -8.15 -2.19 -2.63
CA SER A 325 -9.18 -1.67 -1.73
C SER A 325 -8.64 -1.52 -0.31
N VAL A 326 -8.80 -0.33 0.28
CA VAL A 326 -8.39 -0.02 1.65
C VAL A 326 -9.56 0.55 2.44
N SER A 327 -9.92 -0.11 3.53
CA SER A 327 -10.88 0.37 4.52
C SER A 327 -10.16 0.57 5.85
N ALA A 328 -9.84 1.82 6.18
CA ALA A 328 -9.11 2.21 7.40
C ALA A 328 -9.99 3.10 8.28
N SER A 329 -10.62 2.53 9.31
CA SER A 329 -11.71 3.18 10.06
C SER A 329 -11.32 4.45 10.83
N GLU A 330 -10.03 4.77 10.95
CA GLU A 330 -9.52 6.05 11.45
C GLU A 330 -8.67 6.82 10.45
N SER A 331 -7.61 6.21 9.90
CA SER A 331 -6.68 6.94 9.03
C SER A 331 -5.87 6.09 8.06
N VAL A 332 -5.57 6.67 6.89
CA VAL A 332 -4.50 6.24 5.99
C VAL A 332 -3.40 7.31 5.99
N GLU A 333 -2.19 6.94 6.39
CA GLU A 333 -0.99 7.77 6.33
C GLU A 333 0.01 7.22 5.32
N ILE A 334 0.37 8.01 4.30
CA ILE A 334 1.37 7.65 3.28
C ILE A 334 2.43 8.75 3.22
N GLY A 335 3.72 8.40 3.27
CA GLY A 335 4.74 9.40 2.99
C GLY A 335 6.19 9.01 3.21
N GLY A 336 7.07 9.78 2.58
CA GLY A 336 8.50 9.53 2.53
C GLY A 336 8.93 8.76 1.27
N ARG A 337 10.24 8.68 1.10
CA ARG A 337 10.94 7.94 0.04
C ARG A 337 11.98 7.04 0.66
N ASP A 338 12.38 5.96 -0.02
CA ASP A 338 13.57 5.23 0.40
C ASP A 338 14.83 6.10 0.17
N PRO A 339 15.73 6.25 1.16
CA PRO A 339 16.91 7.12 1.03
C PRO A 339 17.97 6.68 0.00
N ILE A 340 17.85 5.50 -0.61
CA ILE A 340 18.84 4.94 -1.53
C ILE A 340 18.30 4.89 -2.96
N SER A 341 17.05 4.44 -3.16
CA SER A 341 16.43 4.35 -4.49
C SER A 341 15.61 5.58 -4.90
N GLU A 342 15.40 6.53 -3.98
CA GLU A 342 14.46 7.66 -4.12
C GLU A 342 12.99 7.26 -4.34
N THR A 343 12.65 5.96 -4.27
CA THR A 343 11.29 5.41 -4.48
C THR A 343 10.31 5.99 -3.47
N SER A 344 9.21 6.59 -3.94
CA SER A 344 8.10 7.06 -3.10
C SER A 344 7.32 5.92 -2.45
N SER A 345 6.84 6.14 -1.22
CA SER A 345 5.79 5.30 -0.66
C SER A 345 4.50 5.45 -1.47
N ASN A 346 3.91 4.33 -1.91
CA ASN A 346 2.75 4.33 -2.81
C ASN A 346 1.75 3.23 -2.45
N LEU A 347 0.45 3.53 -2.63
CA LEU A 347 -0.60 2.55 -2.86
C LEU A 347 -1.01 2.65 -4.33
N SER A 348 -0.81 1.61 -5.13
CA SER A 348 -1.07 1.69 -6.57
C SER A 348 -1.76 0.49 -7.18
N SER A 349 -2.67 0.74 -8.12
CA SER A 349 -3.08 -0.25 -9.11
C SER A 349 -2.48 0.10 -10.48
N PHE A 350 -2.03 -0.87 -11.28
CA PHE A 350 -1.38 -0.53 -12.56
C PHE A 350 -1.47 -1.60 -13.66
N THR A 351 -1.23 -1.14 -14.89
CA THR A 351 -0.96 -1.97 -16.07
C THR A 351 0.37 -1.59 -16.71
N GLY A 352 1.14 -2.59 -17.14
CA GLY A 352 2.44 -2.43 -17.79
C GLY A 352 2.41 -2.61 -19.32
N SER A 353 1.23 -2.85 -19.91
CA SER A 353 1.09 -3.46 -21.24
C SER A 353 -0.21 -3.01 -21.94
N THR A 354 -0.98 -3.93 -22.53
CA THR A 354 -2.21 -3.63 -23.27
C THR A 354 -3.49 -3.74 -22.44
N GLY A 355 -3.48 -4.46 -21.30
CA GLY A 355 -4.65 -4.60 -20.42
C GLY A 355 -4.96 -3.34 -19.61
N GLN A 356 -6.17 -3.23 -19.06
CA GLN A 356 -6.57 -2.11 -18.19
C GLN A 356 -5.98 -2.24 -16.78
N ALA A 357 -5.58 -1.13 -16.16
CA ALA A 357 -5.25 -1.12 -14.74
C ALA A 357 -6.50 -1.29 -13.86
N GLY A 358 -6.36 -1.98 -12.73
CA GLY A 358 -7.42 -2.08 -11.73
C GLY A 358 -7.74 -0.74 -11.08
N ASN A 359 -8.87 -0.63 -10.39
CA ASN A 359 -9.26 0.55 -9.62
C ASN A 359 -8.62 0.56 -8.22
N LEU A 360 -8.36 1.77 -7.70
CA LEU A 360 -7.89 2.03 -6.35
C LEU A 360 -9.01 2.69 -5.52
N THR A 361 -9.39 2.12 -4.38
CA THR A 361 -10.43 2.65 -3.49
C THR A 361 -9.93 2.80 -2.05
N ILE A 362 -10.05 4.01 -1.49
CA ILE A 362 -9.68 4.34 -0.12
C ILE A 362 -10.92 4.81 0.65
N ASN A 363 -11.29 4.12 1.73
CA ASN A 363 -12.37 4.49 2.65
C ASN A 363 -11.80 4.74 4.05
N THR A 364 -11.99 5.95 4.60
CA THR A 364 -11.43 6.33 5.90
C THR A 364 -12.14 7.55 6.54
N LYS A 365 -11.71 7.97 7.74
CA LYS A 365 -12.00 9.31 8.27
C LYS A 365 -10.96 10.33 7.77
N LYS A 366 -9.68 9.95 7.73
CA LYS A 366 -8.56 10.86 7.42
C LYS A 366 -7.56 10.24 6.44
N LEU A 367 -7.39 10.86 5.27
CA LEU A 367 -6.29 10.53 4.36
C LEU A 367 -5.21 11.60 4.48
N ILE A 368 -3.98 11.19 4.78
CA ILE A 368 -2.81 12.08 4.88
C ILE A 368 -1.72 11.56 3.94
N ILE A 369 -1.34 12.35 2.95
CA ILE A 369 -0.26 12.03 2.01
C ILE A 369 0.79 13.13 2.04
N ARG A 370 2.05 12.77 2.27
CA ARG A 370 3.11 13.76 2.49
C ARG A 370 4.49 13.29 2.04
N ASP A 371 5.44 14.21 2.02
CA ASP A 371 6.87 13.90 1.93
C ASP A 371 7.23 13.05 0.68
N GLY A 372 6.51 13.26 -0.43
CA GLY A 372 6.65 12.52 -1.69
C GLY A 372 5.76 11.29 -1.86
N GLY A 373 4.92 10.95 -0.88
CA GLY A 373 4.00 9.80 -0.94
C GLY A 373 2.91 9.92 -2.01
N ALA A 374 2.32 8.79 -2.41
CA ALA A 374 1.37 8.71 -3.51
C ALA A 374 0.17 7.75 -3.27
N LEU A 375 -0.93 8.06 -3.96
CA LEU A 375 -1.93 7.09 -4.44
C LEU A 375 -1.92 7.13 -5.97
N SER A 376 -1.90 5.99 -6.66
CA SER A 376 -2.00 5.99 -8.13
C SER A 376 -2.78 4.84 -8.78
N ALA A 377 -3.37 5.10 -9.95
CA ALA A 377 -4.00 4.07 -10.79
C ALA A 377 -3.67 4.28 -12.29
N GLU A 378 -2.74 3.49 -12.85
CA GLU A 378 -1.93 3.95 -14.01
C GLU A 378 -1.65 2.91 -15.10
N ALA A 379 -1.44 3.37 -16.33
CA ALA A 379 -0.80 2.61 -17.41
C ALA A 379 0.63 3.12 -17.70
N LEU A 380 1.63 2.35 -17.26
CA LEU A 380 3.05 2.72 -17.21
C LEU A 380 3.92 1.84 -18.09
N SER A 381 4.95 2.40 -18.73
CA SER A 381 5.86 1.60 -19.56
C SER A 381 6.91 0.91 -18.70
N VAL A 382 6.67 -0.37 -18.40
CA VAL A 382 7.63 -1.20 -17.69
C VAL A 382 8.75 -1.67 -18.63
N SER A 383 10.00 -1.44 -18.25
CA SER A 383 11.17 -1.92 -18.99
C SER A 383 11.53 -3.36 -18.57
N GLY A 384 10.75 -4.34 -19.03
CA GLY A 384 10.95 -5.76 -18.74
C GLY A 384 11.98 -6.42 -19.67
N GLN A 385 12.99 -7.09 -19.11
CA GLN A 385 13.99 -7.91 -19.85
C GLN A 385 14.59 -7.25 -21.11
N GLY A 386 14.84 -5.93 -21.07
CA GLY A 386 15.41 -5.19 -22.20
C GLY A 386 14.44 -4.93 -23.37
N ARG A 387 13.16 -5.30 -23.24
CA ARG A 387 12.09 -4.92 -24.17
C ARG A 387 11.26 -3.81 -23.54
N SER A 388 11.14 -2.67 -24.23
CA SER A 388 10.08 -1.72 -23.93
C SER A 388 8.78 -2.35 -24.43
N LEU A 389 7.87 -2.70 -23.53
CA LEU A 389 6.53 -3.09 -23.94
C LEU A 389 5.77 -1.82 -24.39
N PRO A 390 5.08 -1.84 -25.54
CA PRO A 390 4.22 -0.75 -25.94
C PRO A 390 2.98 -0.76 -25.03
N VAL A 391 2.92 0.21 -24.12
CA VAL A 391 1.71 0.42 -23.32
C VAL A 391 0.59 0.87 -24.26
N SER A 392 -0.53 0.17 -24.22
CA SER A 392 -1.81 0.67 -24.77
C SER A 392 -2.97 0.54 -23.80
N GLY A 393 -2.72 0.02 -22.60
CA GLY A 393 -3.69 -0.08 -21.51
C GLY A 393 -4.22 1.27 -21.05
N GLU A 394 -5.39 1.23 -20.44
CA GLU A 394 -6.05 2.39 -19.84
C GLU A 394 -5.76 2.47 -18.33
N GLY A 395 -5.73 3.70 -17.82
CA GLY A 395 -5.52 3.97 -16.39
C GLY A 395 -6.76 3.61 -15.56
N GLY A 396 -6.53 3.09 -14.35
CA GLY A 396 -7.60 2.70 -13.44
C GLY A 396 -8.27 3.92 -12.79
N ASN A 397 -9.47 3.73 -12.22
CA ASN A 397 -10.16 4.79 -11.50
C ASN A 397 -9.72 4.82 -10.03
N LEU A 398 -9.62 6.01 -9.45
CA LEU A 398 -9.15 6.26 -8.10
C LEU A 398 -10.28 6.93 -7.28
N THR A 399 -10.76 6.27 -6.24
CA THR A 399 -11.83 6.78 -5.35
C THR A 399 -11.34 6.96 -3.93
N VAL A 400 -11.58 8.14 -3.34
CA VAL A 400 -11.28 8.47 -1.95
C VAL A 400 -12.55 8.94 -1.23
N ASN A 401 -12.96 8.19 -0.20
CA ASN A 401 -14.01 8.58 0.74
C ASN A 401 -13.36 8.85 2.11
N ALA A 402 -13.18 10.12 2.48
CA ALA A 402 -12.46 10.51 3.70
C ALA A 402 -13.31 11.49 4.55
N SER A 403 -14.11 10.97 5.48
CA SER A 403 -15.23 11.70 6.08
C SER A 403 -14.88 12.99 6.86
N ASP A 404 -13.65 13.17 7.35
CA ASP A 404 -13.17 14.43 7.94
C ASP A 404 -12.30 15.23 6.96
N ILE A 405 -11.20 14.63 6.46
CA ILE A 405 -10.17 15.37 5.71
C ILE A 405 -9.36 14.49 4.74
N VAL A 406 -9.02 15.08 3.59
CA VAL A 406 -7.87 14.70 2.75
C VAL A 406 -6.83 15.82 2.86
N ASP A 407 -5.61 15.47 3.26
CA ASP A 407 -4.51 16.39 3.57
C ASP A 407 -3.25 16.00 2.79
N LEU A 408 -2.88 16.81 1.79
CA LEU A 408 -1.75 16.55 0.88
C LEU A 408 -0.65 17.60 1.10
N ARG A 409 0.58 17.17 1.43
CA ARG A 409 1.72 18.07 1.73
C ARG A 409 3.01 17.60 1.04
N GLY A 410 3.22 18.04 -0.19
CA GLY A 410 4.15 17.39 -1.13
C GLY A 410 3.75 15.94 -1.44
N GLY A 411 2.44 15.64 -1.49
CA GLY A 411 1.87 14.33 -1.78
C GLY A 411 1.06 14.31 -3.07
N PHE A 412 0.80 13.11 -3.61
CA PHE A 412 0.23 12.93 -4.94
C PHE A 412 -0.98 11.98 -4.94
N ILE A 413 -2.02 12.32 -5.71
CA ILE A 413 -3.15 11.43 -6.04
C ILE A 413 -3.33 11.48 -7.56
N PHE A 414 -3.09 10.38 -8.29
CA PHE A 414 -3.10 10.47 -9.74
C PHE A 414 -3.59 9.23 -10.50
N THR A 415 -4.19 9.49 -11.66
CA THR A 415 -4.50 8.49 -12.68
C THR A 415 -3.77 8.91 -13.95
N ALA A 416 -3.05 7.98 -14.58
CA ALA A 416 -2.11 8.32 -15.66
C ALA A 416 -2.09 7.29 -16.78
N THR A 417 -1.83 7.73 -18.01
CA THR A 417 -1.41 6.85 -19.11
C THR A 417 -0.21 7.42 -19.87
N GLN A 418 0.80 6.58 -20.09
CA GLN A 418 1.95 6.89 -20.95
C GLN A 418 1.71 6.45 -22.41
N GLY A 419 0.74 5.55 -22.63
CA GLY A 419 0.34 5.04 -23.95
C GLY A 419 -0.82 5.82 -24.60
N PRO A 420 -1.37 5.33 -25.72
CA PRO A 420 -2.57 5.88 -26.35
C PRO A 420 -3.89 5.57 -25.61
N GLY A 421 -3.87 4.77 -24.54
CA GLY A 421 -5.04 4.48 -23.70
C GLY A 421 -5.49 5.69 -22.88
N ASN A 422 -6.76 5.73 -22.47
CA ASN A 422 -7.34 6.85 -21.71
C ASN A 422 -6.93 6.80 -20.23
N ALA A 423 -6.80 7.97 -19.60
CA ALA A 423 -6.58 8.07 -18.16
C ALA A 423 -7.90 7.85 -17.39
N GLY A 424 -7.83 7.07 -16.31
CA GLY A 424 -8.97 6.80 -15.43
C GLY A 424 -9.43 8.03 -14.64
N ASN A 425 -10.58 7.93 -13.99
CA ASN A 425 -11.20 9.05 -13.29
C ASN A 425 -10.78 9.11 -11.81
N ILE A 426 -10.76 10.31 -11.24
CA ILE A 426 -10.55 10.55 -9.80
C ILE A 426 -11.86 11.01 -9.17
N SER A 427 -12.26 10.39 -8.06
CA SER A 427 -13.41 10.80 -7.25
C SER A 427 -12.98 11.01 -5.80
N ILE A 428 -13.21 12.20 -5.24
CA ILE A 428 -12.87 12.53 -3.85
C ILE A 428 -14.11 13.07 -3.14
N ASN A 429 -14.56 12.36 -2.12
CA ASN A 429 -15.61 12.79 -1.19
C ASN A 429 -15.01 13.00 0.21
N THR A 430 -15.05 14.22 0.74
CA THR A 430 -14.44 14.52 2.05
C THR A 430 -15.07 15.69 2.79
N GLY A 431 -14.95 15.71 4.12
CA GLY A 431 -15.28 16.91 4.90
C GLY A 431 -14.45 18.14 4.46
N ARG A 432 -13.15 17.96 4.19
CA ARG A 432 -12.21 19.05 3.84
C ARG A 432 -11.12 18.53 2.90
N LEU A 433 -10.88 19.21 1.79
CA LEU A 433 -9.73 18.94 0.92
C LEU A 433 -8.67 20.02 1.11
N LEU A 434 -7.47 19.62 1.53
CA LEU A 434 -6.32 20.49 1.74
C LEU A 434 -5.16 20.02 0.86
N VAL A 435 -4.73 20.86 -0.07
CA VAL A 435 -3.69 20.55 -1.07
C VAL A 435 -2.57 21.60 -0.93
N GLN A 436 -1.40 21.17 -0.45
CA GLN A 436 -0.32 22.07 -0.04
C GLN A 436 1.03 21.67 -0.63
N ASP A 437 1.95 22.63 -0.68
CA ASP A 437 3.40 22.40 -0.81
C ASP A 437 3.76 21.60 -2.08
N LYS A 438 3.23 22.04 -3.23
CA LYS A 438 3.32 21.39 -4.55
C LYS A 438 2.61 20.03 -4.67
N SER A 439 1.73 19.67 -3.74
CA SER A 439 0.88 18.48 -3.92
C SER A 439 -0.01 18.61 -5.16
N GLU A 440 -0.30 17.48 -5.79
CA GLU A 440 -1.08 17.39 -7.03
C GLU A 440 -2.16 16.31 -6.97
N ILE A 441 -3.31 16.62 -7.57
CA ILE A 441 -4.39 15.68 -7.85
C ILE A 441 -4.58 15.66 -9.37
N GLY A 442 -4.09 14.61 -10.06
CA GLY A 442 -3.87 14.65 -11.51
C GLY A 442 -4.47 13.46 -12.28
N ALA A 443 -5.32 13.71 -13.26
CA ALA A 443 -5.92 12.70 -14.15
C ALA A 443 -5.45 12.90 -15.60
N ALA A 444 -4.23 12.46 -15.91
CA ALA A 444 -3.44 12.95 -17.05
C ALA A 444 -3.12 11.89 -18.11
N SER A 445 -3.03 12.31 -19.37
CA SER A 445 -2.57 11.48 -20.49
C SER A 445 -1.30 12.08 -21.11
N GLU A 446 -0.20 11.32 -21.06
CA GLU A 446 1.10 11.69 -21.65
C GLU A 446 1.31 11.12 -23.06
N GLY A 447 0.35 10.33 -23.54
CA GLY A 447 0.33 9.77 -24.89
C GLY A 447 -0.64 10.52 -25.80
N SER A 448 -1.53 9.75 -26.44
CA SER A 448 -2.60 10.25 -27.33
C SER A 448 -4.01 9.86 -26.87
N GLY A 449 -4.15 9.26 -25.69
CA GLY A 449 -5.44 9.03 -25.06
C GLY A 449 -6.02 10.32 -24.46
N ASN A 450 -7.28 10.29 -24.06
CA ASN A 450 -7.90 11.43 -23.39
C ASN A 450 -7.53 11.46 -21.90
N ALA A 451 -7.53 12.66 -21.31
CA ALA A 451 -7.36 12.84 -19.86
C ALA A 451 -8.66 12.55 -19.10
N GLY A 452 -8.53 12.08 -17.86
CA GLY A 452 -9.64 11.59 -17.04
C GLY A 452 -10.47 12.70 -16.41
N THR A 453 -11.62 12.36 -15.81
CA THR A 453 -12.43 13.33 -15.05
C THR A 453 -12.04 13.31 -13.57
N ILE A 454 -11.83 14.49 -12.97
CA ILE A 454 -11.70 14.69 -11.52
C ILE A 454 -13.02 15.21 -10.98
N THR A 455 -13.63 14.50 -10.04
CA THR A 455 -14.78 14.95 -9.27
C THR A 455 -14.40 15.12 -7.81
N VAL A 456 -14.65 16.30 -7.24
CA VAL A 456 -14.49 16.56 -5.81
C VAL A 456 -15.82 17.03 -5.21
N GLN A 457 -16.29 16.33 -4.18
CA GLN A 457 -17.36 16.78 -3.30
C GLN A 457 -16.77 17.04 -1.91
N ALA A 458 -16.84 18.29 -1.45
CA ALA A 458 -16.29 18.67 -0.14
C ALA A 458 -17.06 19.81 0.53
N ARG A 459 -16.85 20.00 1.84
CA ARG A 459 -17.35 21.23 2.48
C ARG A 459 -16.44 22.41 2.15
N SER A 460 -15.14 22.27 2.34
CA SER A 460 -14.15 23.28 1.93
C SER A 460 -13.00 22.69 1.11
N ILE A 461 -12.53 23.41 0.10
CA ILE A 461 -11.32 23.09 -0.65
C ILE A 461 -10.29 24.22 -0.43
N THR A 462 -9.02 23.89 -0.19
CA THR A 462 -7.92 24.86 -0.11
C THR A 462 -6.70 24.36 -0.85
N LEU A 463 -6.22 25.14 -1.83
CA LEU A 463 -4.95 24.92 -2.53
C LEU A 463 -3.97 26.03 -2.13
N THR A 464 -2.75 25.68 -1.71
CA THR A 464 -1.72 26.64 -1.25
C THR A 464 -0.30 26.17 -1.62
N ASN A 465 0.68 27.08 -1.64
CA ASN A 465 2.09 26.80 -1.99
C ASN A 465 2.26 26.03 -3.32
N ARG A 466 1.75 26.58 -4.43
CA ARG A 466 1.86 26.05 -5.80
C ARG A 466 1.29 24.63 -5.97
N SER A 467 0.17 24.33 -5.33
CA SER A 467 -0.52 23.04 -5.48
C SER A 467 -1.45 23.01 -6.68
N ASN A 468 -1.69 21.80 -7.22
CA ASN A 468 -2.36 21.61 -8.51
C ASN A 468 -3.56 20.64 -8.41
N ILE A 469 -4.61 20.90 -9.19
CA ILE A 469 -5.62 19.90 -9.58
C ILE A 469 -5.71 19.91 -11.11
N SER A 470 -5.34 18.80 -11.75
CA SER A 470 -5.01 18.76 -13.18
C SER A 470 -5.72 17.63 -13.93
N ALA A 471 -6.42 17.94 -15.02
CA ALA A 471 -6.97 16.96 -15.95
C ALA A 471 -6.41 17.23 -17.36
N THR A 472 -5.08 17.30 -17.43
CA THR A 472 -4.32 17.77 -18.60
C THR A 472 -3.95 16.62 -19.53
N THR A 473 -4.00 16.85 -20.84
CA THR A 473 -3.47 15.91 -21.82
C THR A 473 -2.42 16.56 -22.72
N LYS A 474 -1.42 15.77 -23.12
CA LYS A 474 -0.42 16.15 -24.12
C LYS A 474 -1.01 16.30 -25.52
N SER A 475 -2.08 15.55 -25.83
CA SER A 475 -2.82 15.63 -27.11
C SER A 475 -4.23 15.03 -27.01
N SER A 476 -5.08 15.24 -28.02
CA SER A 476 -6.51 14.90 -27.96
C SER A 476 -7.27 15.78 -26.92
N GLN A 477 -8.36 15.26 -26.33
CA GLN A 477 -9.27 16.01 -25.46
C GLN A 477 -8.76 16.04 -24.00
N GLY A 478 -8.66 17.25 -23.45
CA GLY A 478 -8.43 17.49 -22.03
C GLY A 478 -9.61 17.02 -21.17
N GLY A 479 -9.31 16.55 -19.97
CA GLY A 479 -10.27 15.95 -19.05
C GLY A 479 -11.11 17.00 -18.31
N ASN A 480 -12.12 16.56 -17.56
CA ASN A 480 -13.04 17.48 -16.89
C ASN A 480 -12.72 17.60 -15.39
N ILE A 481 -12.95 18.77 -14.79
CA ILE A 481 -12.87 18.97 -13.34
C ILE A 481 -14.22 19.46 -12.82
N ALA A 482 -14.85 18.70 -11.94
CA ALA A 482 -16.14 19.01 -11.32
C ALA A 482 -15.98 19.19 -9.80
N LEU A 483 -16.19 20.41 -9.30
CA LEU A 483 -16.03 20.77 -7.90
C LEU A 483 -17.38 21.14 -7.28
N GLN A 484 -17.84 20.36 -6.32
CA GLN A 484 -19.04 20.60 -5.52
C GLN A 484 -18.60 20.99 -4.09
N VAL A 485 -18.79 22.24 -3.70
CA VAL A 485 -18.16 22.82 -2.50
C VAL A 485 -19.19 23.56 -1.64
N GLN A 486 -19.45 23.08 -0.43
CA GLN A 486 -20.49 23.65 0.44
C GLN A 486 -20.15 25.08 0.93
N ASP A 487 -18.93 25.26 1.44
CA ASP A 487 -18.50 26.45 2.16
C ASP A 487 -17.68 27.36 1.24
N PHE A 488 -16.44 26.97 0.91
CA PHE A 488 -15.54 27.76 0.07
C PHE A 488 -14.47 26.95 -0.66
N LEU A 489 -14.06 27.44 -1.84
CA LEU A 489 -12.78 27.16 -2.48
C LEU A 489 -11.82 28.32 -2.20
N LEU A 490 -10.66 28.03 -1.63
CA LEU A 490 -9.59 28.99 -1.37
C LEU A 490 -8.35 28.66 -2.23
N LEU A 491 -7.89 29.64 -3.01
CA LEU A 491 -6.71 29.58 -3.87
C LEU A 491 -5.63 30.54 -3.38
N ARG A 492 -4.43 30.03 -3.11
CA ARG A 492 -3.29 30.79 -2.56
C ARG A 492 -1.96 30.45 -3.24
N GLN A 493 -1.03 31.40 -3.21
CA GLN A 493 0.40 31.20 -3.39
C GLN A 493 0.80 30.42 -4.67
N GLY A 494 0.26 30.81 -5.82
CA GLY A 494 0.60 30.25 -7.13
C GLY A 494 -0.07 28.91 -7.45
N SER A 495 -1.20 28.59 -6.81
CA SER A 495 -1.88 27.30 -6.97
C SER A 495 -2.87 27.27 -8.13
N THR A 496 -3.08 26.12 -8.74
CA THR A 496 -3.77 25.99 -10.04
C THR A 496 -4.84 24.90 -10.07
N ILE A 497 -5.89 25.15 -10.85
CA ILE A 497 -6.88 24.15 -11.26
C ILE A 497 -6.92 24.18 -12.80
N SER A 498 -6.54 23.10 -13.48
CA SER A 498 -6.31 23.13 -14.93
C SER A 498 -6.78 21.91 -15.70
N THR A 499 -7.49 22.17 -16.81
CA THR A 499 -7.90 21.18 -17.82
C THR A 499 -7.20 21.43 -19.16
N THR A 500 -6.03 22.10 -19.09
CA THR A 500 -5.29 22.56 -20.28
C THR A 500 -4.80 21.39 -21.14
N ALA A 501 -4.95 21.51 -22.46
CA ALA A 501 -4.63 20.45 -23.41
C ALA A 501 -3.67 20.89 -24.53
N GLY A 502 -2.84 19.95 -24.97
CA GLY A 502 -1.93 20.13 -26.09
C GLY A 502 -0.58 20.75 -25.73
N THR A 503 0.34 20.65 -26.68
CA THR A 503 1.73 21.10 -26.61
C THR A 503 2.14 21.72 -27.94
N ALA A 504 3.33 22.35 -27.99
CA ALA A 504 3.86 22.92 -29.24
C ALA A 504 4.14 21.89 -30.35
N GLN A 505 4.12 20.59 -30.03
CA GLN A 505 4.42 19.49 -30.94
C GLN A 505 3.21 18.58 -31.21
N ALA A 506 2.16 18.65 -30.39
CA ALA A 506 0.95 17.85 -30.53
C ALA A 506 -0.28 18.64 -30.04
N GLY A 507 -1.29 18.79 -30.90
CA GLY A 507 -2.49 19.55 -30.58
C GLY A 507 -3.46 18.84 -29.63
N GLY A 508 -4.32 19.63 -28.98
CA GLY A 508 -5.39 19.13 -28.12
C GLY A 508 -6.44 20.20 -27.84
N ASP A 509 -7.66 19.75 -27.56
CA ASP A 509 -8.82 20.57 -27.19
C ASP A 509 -8.95 20.63 -25.66
N GLY A 510 -9.14 21.81 -25.08
CA GLY A 510 -9.20 22.02 -23.63
C GLY A 510 -10.40 21.33 -22.99
N GLY A 511 -10.20 20.75 -21.80
CA GLY A 511 -11.28 20.12 -21.02
C GLY A 511 -12.10 21.11 -20.19
N ASN A 512 -13.20 20.67 -19.58
CA ASN A 512 -14.16 21.59 -18.95
C ASN A 512 -14.02 21.66 -17.42
N ILE A 513 -14.13 22.86 -16.84
CA ILE A 513 -14.13 23.07 -15.38
C ILE A 513 -15.52 23.54 -14.95
N THR A 514 -16.14 22.84 -14.00
CA THR A 514 -17.41 23.24 -13.38
C THR A 514 -17.23 23.38 -11.87
N PHE A 515 -17.51 24.57 -11.34
CA PHE A 515 -17.64 24.83 -9.91
C PHE A 515 -19.10 25.05 -9.53
N LYS A 516 -19.55 24.41 -8.44
CA LYS A 516 -20.83 24.65 -7.79
C LYS A 516 -20.62 24.80 -6.29
N GLY A 517 -20.91 25.97 -5.73
CA GLY A 517 -20.73 26.19 -4.30
C GLY A 517 -21.12 27.59 -3.83
N ASN A 518 -20.69 27.96 -2.62
CA ASN A 518 -20.97 29.30 -2.09
C ASN A 518 -19.88 30.31 -2.46
N PHE A 519 -18.61 30.09 -2.09
CA PHE A 519 -17.55 31.09 -2.30
C PHE A 519 -16.36 30.54 -3.09
N ILE A 520 -15.83 31.34 -4.02
CA ILE A 520 -14.46 31.22 -4.53
C ILE A 520 -13.66 32.43 -4.02
N LEU A 521 -12.54 32.15 -3.35
CA LEU A 521 -11.66 33.14 -2.73
C LEU A 521 -10.23 32.96 -3.27
N ALA A 522 -9.62 34.04 -3.75
CA ALA A 522 -8.20 34.11 -4.05
C ALA A 522 -7.59 35.42 -3.56
N ILE A 523 -6.26 35.50 -3.51
CA ILE A 523 -5.55 36.77 -3.30
C ILE A 523 -5.10 37.31 -4.67
N PRO A 524 -5.44 38.56 -5.06
CA PRO A 524 -5.18 39.08 -6.40
C PRO A 524 -3.72 38.99 -6.86
N LYS A 525 -2.76 39.19 -5.95
CA LYS A 525 -1.32 39.23 -6.25
C LYS A 525 -0.59 37.89 -6.01
N GLU A 526 -1.33 36.80 -5.87
CA GLU A 526 -0.76 35.46 -5.64
C GLU A 526 -0.88 34.52 -6.84
N ASN A 527 -1.19 35.01 -8.05
CA ASN A 527 -1.13 34.27 -9.32
C ASN A 527 -1.73 32.85 -9.24
N SER A 528 -2.92 32.73 -8.65
CA SER A 528 -3.58 31.44 -8.41
C SER A 528 -4.81 31.30 -9.29
N ASN A 529 -4.84 30.26 -10.13
CA ASN A 529 -5.52 30.32 -11.44
C ASN A 529 -6.44 29.13 -11.72
N ILE A 530 -7.50 29.36 -12.50
CA ILE A 530 -8.44 28.35 -12.99
C ILE A 530 -8.42 28.39 -14.53
N SER A 531 -7.87 27.38 -15.20
CA SER A 531 -7.51 27.44 -16.63
C SER A 531 -7.96 26.24 -17.46
N ALA A 532 -8.78 26.49 -18.47
CA ALA A 532 -9.22 25.50 -19.46
C ALA A 532 -8.66 25.87 -20.85
N ASN A 533 -7.34 25.96 -20.94
CA ASN A 533 -6.67 26.47 -22.14
C ASN A 533 -6.37 25.36 -23.16
N ALA A 534 -6.00 25.75 -24.38
CA ALA A 534 -5.54 24.84 -25.42
C ALA A 534 -4.28 25.38 -26.15
N PHE A 535 -3.49 24.49 -26.73
CA PHE A 535 -2.39 24.91 -27.60
C PHE A 535 -2.88 25.27 -29.01
N THR A 536 -3.26 24.27 -29.83
CA THR A 536 -3.80 24.47 -31.20
C THR A 536 -5.27 24.10 -31.37
N GLY A 537 -5.86 23.35 -30.42
CA GLY A 537 -7.30 23.05 -30.43
C GLY A 537 -8.15 24.20 -29.88
N ARG A 538 -9.42 23.92 -29.60
CA ARG A 538 -10.35 24.85 -28.95
C ARG A 538 -10.07 24.94 -27.45
N GLY A 539 -10.16 26.14 -26.87
CA GLY A 539 -10.21 26.29 -25.42
C GLY A 539 -11.43 25.57 -24.82
N GLY A 540 -11.28 25.02 -23.61
CA GLY A 540 -12.35 24.35 -22.89
C GLY A 540 -13.31 25.34 -22.21
N ASN A 541 -14.38 24.83 -21.59
CA ASN A 541 -15.41 25.68 -20.99
C ASN A 541 -15.27 25.75 -19.46
N ILE A 542 -15.42 26.96 -18.90
CA ILE A 542 -15.46 27.17 -17.45
C ILE A 542 -16.86 27.63 -17.04
N ARG A 543 -17.53 26.87 -16.17
CA ARG A 543 -18.77 27.29 -15.51
C ARG A 543 -18.57 27.45 -14.02
N ILE A 544 -18.80 28.64 -13.50
CA ILE A 544 -18.78 28.94 -12.06
C ILE A 544 -20.21 29.27 -11.63
N MET A 545 -20.76 28.48 -10.72
CA MET A 545 -22.01 28.76 -10.00
C MET A 545 -21.64 29.01 -8.54
N ALA A 546 -21.62 30.29 -8.14
CA ALA A 546 -21.16 30.74 -6.83
C ALA A 546 -22.07 31.84 -6.27
N GLN A 547 -22.15 32.00 -4.95
CA GLN A 547 -22.75 33.20 -4.35
C GLN A 547 -21.86 34.43 -4.54
N ASN A 548 -20.53 34.27 -4.44
CA ASN A 548 -19.57 35.37 -4.66
C ASN A 548 -18.20 34.85 -5.13
N LEU A 549 -17.49 35.71 -5.86
CA LEU A 549 -16.18 35.46 -6.50
C LEU A 549 -15.23 36.59 -6.12
N LEU A 550 -14.29 36.34 -5.20
CA LEU A 550 -13.45 37.39 -4.61
C LEU A 550 -11.96 37.18 -4.92
N GLY A 551 -11.32 38.24 -5.41
CA GLY A 551 -9.87 38.33 -5.60
C GLY A 551 -9.28 37.54 -6.79
N ILE A 552 -10.14 36.95 -7.61
CA ILE A 552 -9.86 36.31 -8.90
C ILE A 552 -10.90 36.81 -9.92
N GLN A 553 -10.54 36.89 -11.20
CA GLN A 553 -11.46 37.32 -12.26
C GLN A 553 -11.13 36.64 -13.59
N TYR A 554 -12.07 36.65 -14.52
CA TYR A 554 -11.79 36.31 -15.92
C TYR A 554 -10.83 37.31 -16.57
N ARG A 555 -9.84 36.80 -17.32
CA ARG A 555 -9.00 37.56 -18.26
C ARG A 555 -8.76 36.71 -19.53
N PRO A 556 -8.60 37.32 -20.73
CA PRO A 556 -8.36 36.56 -21.97
C PRO A 556 -7.02 35.82 -22.03
N GLN A 557 -6.05 36.21 -21.19
CA GLN A 557 -4.71 35.62 -21.09
C GLN A 557 -4.27 35.64 -19.62
N LEU A 558 -3.35 34.74 -19.25
CA LEU A 558 -2.75 34.70 -17.91
C LEU A 558 -1.88 35.93 -17.63
N THR A 559 -1.91 36.40 -16.39
CA THR A 559 -1.16 37.56 -15.90
C THR A 559 -0.38 37.19 -14.62
N PRO A 560 0.38 38.12 -14.01
CA PRO A 560 0.93 37.92 -12.67
C PRO A 560 -0.11 37.98 -11.53
N LEU A 561 -1.41 38.12 -11.86
CA LEU A 561 -2.51 38.15 -10.91
C LEU A 561 -3.28 36.83 -10.93
N SER A 562 -4.15 36.61 -9.95
CA SER A 562 -5.04 35.43 -9.93
C SER A 562 -6.11 35.54 -11.03
N ASP A 563 -6.21 34.51 -11.88
CA ASP A 563 -6.88 34.51 -13.19
C ASP A 563 -7.82 33.32 -13.44
N ILE A 564 -8.91 33.57 -14.17
CA ILE A 564 -9.72 32.55 -14.85
C ILE A 564 -9.52 32.70 -16.37
N THR A 565 -9.13 31.63 -17.08
CA THR A 565 -8.79 31.70 -18.52
C THR A 565 -9.34 30.53 -19.34
N VAL A 566 -9.77 30.82 -20.58
CA VAL A 566 -10.23 29.83 -21.59
C VAL A 566 -9.59 30.09 -22.97
N SER A 567 -8.30 30.39 -22.99
CA SER A 567 -7.57 30.78 -24.20
C SER A 567 -7.16 29.58 -25.06
N SER A 568 -7.01 29.79 -26.36
CA SER A 568 -6.19 28.92 -27.22
C SER A 568 -5.05 29.72 -27.84
N THR A 569 -3.92 29.08 -28.14
CA THR A 569 -2.74 29.77 -28.72
C THR A 569 -2.84 29.89 -30.24
N PHE A 570 -3.38 28.86 -30.91
CA PHE A 570 -3.56 28.83 -32.37
C PHE A 570 -4.96 28.38 -32.83
N GLY A 571 -5.85 28.00 -31.90
CA GLY A 571 -7.26 27.68 -32.17
C GLY A 571 -8.22 28.74 -31.62
N SER A 572 -9.51 28.42 -31.55
CA SER A 572 -10.50 29.32 -30.95
C SER A 572 -10.46 29.27 -29.42
N ALA A 573 -10.72 30.40 -28.75
CA ALA A 573 -11.00 30.42 -27.32
C ALA A 573 -12.25 29.59 -26.97
N GLY A 574 -12.33 29.13 -25.72
CA GLY A 574 -13.51 28.47 -25.15
C GLY A 574 -14.52 29.47 -24.57
N SER A 575 -15.53 28.98 -23.84
CA SER A 575 -16.52 29.84 -23.17
C SER A 575 -16.31 29.92 -21.65
N THR A 576 -16.73 31.03 -21.04
CA THR A 576 -16.75 31.21 -19.59
C THR A 576 -18.11 31.75 -19.16
N THR A 577 -18.74 31.08 -18.20
CA THR A 577 -20.02 31.49 -17.58
C THR A 577 -19.80 31.62 -16.08
N ILE A 578 -20.11 32.80 -15.53
CA ILE A 578 -19.99 33.10 -14.09
C ILE A 578 -21.38 33.49 -13.59
N ASP A 579 -22.10 32.50 -13.08
CA ASP A 579 -23.39 32.69 -12.42
C ASP A 579 -23.12 33.10 -10.97
N THR A 580 -23.08 34.42 -10.73
CA THR A 580 -23.17 34.99 -9.38
C THR A 580 -24.50 35.74 -9.24
N PRO A 581 -25.32 35.46 -8.21
CA PRO A 581 -26.50 36.26 -7.94
C PRO A 581 -26.06 37.69 -7.60
N ASN A 582 -26.83 38.69 -8.04
CA ASN A 582 -26.50 40.10 -7.85
C ASN A 582 -26.75 40.55 -6.40
N ILE A 583 -25.98 39.99 -5.47
CA ILE A 583 -25.99 40.30 -4.04
C ILE A 583 -25.18 41.58 -3.85
N ASP A 584 -25.91 42.68 -3.70
CA ASP A 584 -25.40 43.97 -3.24
C ASP A 584 -25.31 43.96 -1.70
N PRO A 585 -24.11 43.79 -1.09
CA PRO A 585 -23.97 43.70 0.36
C PRO A 585 -24.26 45.04 1.06
N SER A 586 -24.28 46.16 0.34
CA SER A 586 -24.60 47.47 0.92
C SER A 586 -26.07 47.57 1.37
N ARG A 587 -26.96 46.71 0.84
CA ARG A 587 -28.38 46.64 1.25
C ARG A 587 -28.58 46.15 2.68
N GLY A 588 -27.58 45.50 3.29
CA GLY A 588 -27.58 45.20 4.72
C GLY A 588 -27.18 46.38 5.62
N LEU A 589 -26.55 47.42 5.06
CA LEU A 589 -26.07 48.61 5.77
C LEU A 589 -27.13 49.70 5.85
N LEU A 590 -28.28 49.36 6.45
CA LEU A 590 -29.20 50.38 6.98
C LEU A 590 -28.57 51.07 8.19
N ILE A 591 -27.78 52.11 7.91
CA ILE A 591 -27.29 53.05 8.92
C ILE A 591 -28.51 53.71 9.58
N PRO A 592 -28.72 53.57 10.91
CA PRO A 592 -29.80 54.27 11.58
C PRO A 592 -29.60 55.78 11.45
N SER A 593 -30.58 56.47 10.86
CA SER A 593 -30.50 57.93 10.69
C SER A 593 -30.33 58.61 12.05
N PRO A 594 -29.42 59.59 12.20
CA PRO A 594 -29.18 60.25 13.48
C PRO A 594 -30.42 61.03 13.91
N ASN A 595 -31.12 60.51 14.92
CA ASN A 595 -32.40 61.01 15.39
C ASN A 595 -32.24 62.43 16.00
N PRO A 596 -32.81 63.49 15.39
CA PRO A 596 -32.62 64.85 15.89
C PRO A 596 -33.45 65.09 17.15
N HIS A 597 -32.92 65.92 18.05
CA HIS A 597 -33.56 66.42 19.28
C HIS A 597 -33.79 65.43 20.44
N ARG A 598 -32.77 65.27 21.27
CA ARG A 598 -32.92 65.58 22.71
C ARG A 598 -31.79 66.48 23.18
N ARG A 599 -32.12 67.69 23.65
CA ARG A 599 -31.16 68.60 24.30
C ARG A 599 -31.01 68.18 25.76
N HIS A 600 -29.78 67.97 26.23
CA HIS A 600 -29.50 67.92 27.67
C HIS A 600 -29.24 69.35 28.21
N PRO A 601 -29.68 69.69 29.43
CA PRO A 601 -29.40 70.97 30.07
C PRO A 601 -27.91 71.07 30.53
N PRO A 602 -27.39 72.29 30.76
CA PRO A 602 -25.97 72.51 31.06
C PRO A 602 -25.56 72.10 32.48
N ILE A 603 -24.28 71.74 32.63
CA ILE A 603 -23.64 71.37 33.90
C ILE A 603 -23.05 72.63 34.57
N PRO A 604 -23.28 72.87 35.88
CA PRO A 604 -22.70 74.01 36.61
C PRO A 604 -21.21 73.81 36.97
N PRO A 605 -20.43 74.88 37.15
CA PRO A 605 -18.96 74.79 37.22
C PRO A 605 -18.40 74.45 38.62
N ARG A 606 -17.57 73.40 38.65
CA ARG A 606 -16.23 73.28 39.27
C ARG A 606 -16.00 73.87 40.69
N LEU A 607 -15.61 72.98 41.62
CA LEU A 607 -14.84 73.33 42.82
C LEU A 607 -13.59 72.44 42.93
N LEU A 608 -12.46 73.01 43.34
CA LEU A 608 -11.20 72.29 43.60
C LEU A 608 -11.05 71.99 45.10
N ARG A 609 -10.38 70.88 45.44
CA ARG A 609 -9.44 70.81 46.58
C ARG A 609 -8.46 69.63 46.47
N HIS A 610 -7.44 69.65 47.32
CA HIS A 610 -6.17 68.93 47.16
C HIS A 610 -6.17 67.46 47.62
N PRO A 611 -5.21 66.63 47.15
CA PRO A 611 -5.02 65.26 47.61
C PRO A 611 -4.37 65.19 48.99
N GLN A 612 -4.60 64.09 49.72
CA GLN A 612 -3.78 63.69 50.88
C GLN A 612 -3.30 62.25 50.78
N LYS A 613 -2.09 62.01 51.30
CA LYS A 613 -1.46 60.69 51.44
C LYS A 613 -1.93 60.02 52.73
N ARG A 614 -2.04 58.68 52.73
CA ARG A 614 -1.42 57.81 53.76
C ARG A 614 -1.38 56.34 53.30
N GLN A 615 -0.34 55.65 53.75
CA GLN A 615 -0.12 54.19 53.64
C GLN A 615 -0.46 53.56 55.02
N PRO A 616 -0.07 52.29 55.30
CA PRO A 616 -0.61 51.05 54.74
C PRO A 616 -1.13 50.12 55.87
N ILE A 617 -1.72 48.97 55.53
CA ILE A 617 -2.05 47.93 56.53
C ILE A 617 -1.45 46.56 56.12
N ARG A 618 -0.64 46.05 57.05
CA ARG A 618 -0.12 44.67 57.20
C ARG A 618 -1.22 43.73 57.71
N ASP A 619 -1.14 42.40 57.74
CA ASP A 619 -0.18 41.40 57.23
C ASP A 619 -0.96 40.07 57.22
N HIS A 620 -0.57 39.08 56.40
CA HIS A 620 -0.51 37.68 56.85
C HIS A 620 0.25 36.77 55.86
N ARG A 621 1.20 36.03 56.42
CA ARG A 621 2.05 34.97 55.84
C ARG A 621 2.55 34.10 57.03
N PRO A 622 3.21 32.95 56.82
CA PRO A 622 2.84 31.81 55.98
C PRO A 622 3.07 30.46 56.73
N ARG A 623 2.98 29.32 56.02
CA ARG A 623 3.82 28.13 56.29
C ARG A 623 4.64 27.85 55.03
N ARG A 624 5.98 28.01 55.06
CA ARG A 624 7.05 27.09 55.54
C ARG A 624 7.35 25.93 54.58
N LEU A 625 8.61 25.61 54.20
CA LEU A 625 9.93 26.30 54.05
C LEU A 625 10.87 25.31 53.26
N PRO A 626 12.09 25.67 52.76
CA PRO A 626 12.93 24.90 51.81
C PRO A 626 14.07 24.08 52.49
N PRO A 627 15.13 23.56 51.79
CA PRO A 627 16.27 24.31 51.19
C PRO A 627 16.53 24.01 49.68
N HIS A 628 17.13 24.86 48.82
CA HIS A 628 18.57 25.25 48.65
C HIS A 628 19.54 24.08 48.35
N THR A 629 20.56 24.10 47.44
CA THR A 629 21.16 25.09 46.48
C THR A 629 22.14 24.35 45.49
N GLN A 630 23.06 24.87 44.61
CA GLN A 630 23.63 26.20 44.24
C GLN A 630 24.36 26.18 42.85
N ARG A 631 24.76 27.36 42.31
CA ARG A 631 25.92 27.70 41.43
C ARG A 631 26.18 27.01 40.05
N SER A 632 25.92 27.79 38.99
CA SER A 632 26.88 28.47 38.07
C SER A 632 27.95 27.74 37.17
N PRO A 633 28.41 28.36 36.04
CA PRO A 633 29.13 27.74 34.89
C PRO A 633 30.60 28.28 34.71
N PRO A 634 31.32 28.25 33.55
CA PRO A 634 31.09 27.69 32.19
C PRO A 634 32.15 26.60 31.79
N PRO A 635 33.07 26.63 30.76
CA PRO A 635 33.62 27.69 29.87
C PRO A 635 33.42 27.41 28.33
N ARG A 636 34.46 27.65 27.49
CA ARG A 636 34.57 27.35 26.02
C ARG A 636 36.05 27.06 25.67
N ARG A 637 36.33 26.33 24.55
CA ARG A 637 37.48 26.58 23.61
C ARG A 637 37.36 25.79 22.29
N HIS A 638 38.16 26.15 21.29
CA HIS A 638 38.18 25.58 19.91
C HIS A 638 39.38 24.60 19.67
N PRO A 639 40.08 24.51 18.51
CA PRO A 639 39.96 23.35 17.63
C PRO A 639 41.29 22.69 17.18
N SER A 640 41.24 21.51 16.55
CA SER A 640 42.39 20.97 15.77
C SER A 640 42.00 19.99 14.67
N ARG A 641 42.72 20.07 13.54
CA ARG A 641 42.69 19.12 12.41
C ARG A 641 43.58 17.91 12.68
N THR A 642 43.36 16.81 11.98
CA THR A 642 44.44 16.08 11.27
C THR A 642 43.91 15.35 10.05
N CYS A 643 44.61 15.47 8.92
CA CYS A 643 44.42 14.61 7.74
C CYS A 643 45.52 13.54 7.71
N HIS A 644 45.29 12.42 7.03
CA HIS A 644 46.36 11.52 6.54
C HIS A 644 46.05 11.08 5.10
N HIS A 645 47.09 10.80 4.32
CA HIS A 645 46.99 10.80 2.86
C HIS A 645 48.11 9.98 2.20
N ILE A 646 47.77 8.95 1.39
CA ILE A 646 48.54 8.43 0.22
C ILE A 646 49.91 7.74 0.54
N PRO A 647 50.23 6.54 -0.02
CA PRO A 647 50.39 6.24 -1.47
C PRO A 647 49.48 5.12 -2.00
N LYS A 648 49.14 4.96 -3.30
CA LYS A 648 49.71 5.30 -4.64
C LYS A 648 50.96 4.51 -5.09
N ARG A 649 50.77 3.52 -6.00
CA ARG A 649 51.39 3.51 -7.36
C ARG A 649 50.90 2.39 -8.32
N TRP A 650 50.29 2.82 -9.44
CA TRP A 650 50.48 2.35 -10.85
C TRP A 650 49.95 0.93 -11.24
N SER A 651 49.69 0.57 -12.51
CA SER A 651 50.03 1.19 -13.82
C SER A 651 48.87 1.11 -14.86
N LYS A 652 49.06 1.70 -16.06
CA LYS A 652 48.17 1.56 -17.26
C LYS A 652 48.78 0.59 -18.34
N PRO A 653 48.47 0.63 -19.66
CA PRO A 653 47.56 -0.32 -20.34
C PRO A 653 48.17 -0.96 -21.63
N PHE A 654 47.32 -1.38 -22.59
CA PHE A 654 47.60 -2.13 -23.84
C PHE A 654 47.89 -3.64 -23.62
N GLY A 655 47.68 -4.56 -24.58
CA GLY A 655 47.24 -4.40 -25.98
C GLY A 655 46.70 -5.70 -26.62
N GLN A 656 46.51 -5.72 -27.94
CA GLN A 656 45.94 -6.84 -28.72
C GLN A 656 46.93 -7.99 -28.95
N GLN A 657 46.44 -9.25 -29.08
CA GLN A 657 46.59 -10.09 -30.29
C GLN A 657 45.78 -11.42 -30.20
N ALA A 658 45.88 -12.31 -31.20
CA ALA A 658 44.93 -13.40 -31.47
C ALA A 658 45.60 -14.70 -32.00
N THR A 659 44.80 -15.68 -32.48
CA THR A 659 45.14 -17.02 -33.00
C THR A 659 45.50 -18.06 -31.91
N THR A 660 45.35 -19.40 -32.04
CA THR A 660 44.97 -20.35 -33.13
C THR A 660 43.91 -21.36 -32.62
N ASP A 661 42.84 -21.74 -33.36
CA ASP A 661 42.68 -22.74 -34.47
C ASP A 661 42.77 -24.24 -34.07
N ARG A 662 41.63 -24.99 -34.06
CA ARG A 662 41.32 -26.14 -34.98
C ARG A 662 40.18 -27.11 -34.58
N ARG A 663 39.33 -27.41 -35.59
CA ARG A 663 38.54 -28.67 -35.86
C ARG A 663 37.37 -29.02 -34.91
N SER A 664 36.27 -29.68 -35.35
CA SER A 664 35.91 -30.25 -36.67
C SER A 664 34.39 -30.19 -36.99
N SER A 665 34.06 -30.23 -38.28
CA SER A 665 32.72 -30.21 -38.93
C SER A 665 31.99 -31.60 -38.89
N PRO A 666 30.75 -31.85 -39.45
CA PRO A 666 30.19 -31.33 -40.72
C PRO A 666 28.66 -31.00 -40.83
N HIS A 667 28.26 -30.63 -42.06
CA HIS A 667 26.93 -30.23 -42.60
C HIS A 667 26.03 -31.42 -43.01
N PRO A 668 24.68 -31.27 -43.25
CA PRO A 668 24.02 -30.57 -44.40
C PRO A 668 22.89 -29.59 -43.99
N LYS A 669 22.45 -28.54 -44.73
CA LYS A 669 22.12 -28.23 -46.16
C LYS A 669 20.69 -28.62 -46.63
N THR A 670 19.85 -27.60 -46.91
CA THR A 670 18.76 -27.59 -47.93
C THR A 670 18.42 -26.14 -48.38
N HIS A 671 17.43 -25.93 -49.26
CA HIS A 671 17.39 -24.88 -50.30
C HIS A 671 16.64 -23.53 -50.02
N ARG A 672 16.88 -22.60 -50.96
CA ARG A 672 16.23 -21.29 -51.30
C ARG A 672 14.72 -21.42 -51.70
N PRO A 673 13.92 -20.34 -51.91
CA PRO A 673 14.30 -18.98 -52.37
C PRO A 673 13.60 -17.73 -51.73
N ASN A 674 13.97 -16.56 -52.27
CA ASN A 674 13.49 -15.20 -51.97
C ASN A 674 12.32 -14.80 -52.90
N PRO A 675 11.57 -13.70 -52.63
CA PRO A 675 11.66 -12.59 -53.60
C PRO A 675 11.53 -11.15 -53.05
N THR A 676 12.16 -10.24 -53.80
CA THR A 676 11.83 -8.80 -54.02
C THR A 676 11.81 -7.77 -52.88
N ARG A 677 12.12 -6.53 -53.28
CA ARG A 677 12.25 -5.29 -52.47
C ARG A 677 11.71 -4.14 -53.32
N PRO A 678 11.28 -3.02 -52.72
CA PRO A 678 11.76 -1.74 -53.25
C PRO A 678 12.22 -0.73 -52.18
N THR A 679 13.04 0.21 -52.63
CA THR A 679 13.52 1.44 -51.99
C THR A 679 13.26 2.59 -52.98
N PRO A 680 13.00 3.85 -52.60
CA PRO A 680 13.99 4.75 -51.97
C PRO A 680 13.29 5.82 -51.03
N PRO A 681 13.81 7.04 -50.74
CA PRO A 681 15.12 7.65 -50.96
C PRO A 681 15.80 8.21 -49.67
N ARG A 682 16.70 9.21 -49.82
CA ARG A 682 17.69 9.68 -48.83
C ARG A 682 17.23 10.85 -47.94
N SER A 683 17.88 10.97 -46.78
CA SER A 683 17.91 12.10 -45.84
C SER A 683 18.65 13.35 -46.34
N PRO A 684 18.54 14.49 -45.63
CA PRO A 684 19.77 15.17 -45.18
C PRO A 684 19.80 15.74 -43.73
N SER A 685 20.97 15.62 -43.10
CA SER A 685 21.64 16.54 -42.14
C SER A 685 20.94 17.15 -40.89
N HIS A 686 21.39 16.68 -39.71
CA HIS A 686 21.79 17.42 -38.49
C HIS A 686 21.21 18.82 -38.12
N ARG A 687 20.75 18.95 -36.85
CA ARG A 687 21.22 19.97 -35.88
C ARG A 687 20.96 19.57 -34.41
N ASN A 688 21.48 20.36 -33.46
CA ASN A 688 21.88 19.96 -32.09
C ASN A 688 20.76 19.75 -31.03
N HIS A 689 21.15 19.05 -29.95
CA HIS A 689 20.61 19.03 -28.57
C HIS A 689 20.29 20.43 -27.96
N PRO A 690 19.52 20.57 -26.83
CA PRO A 690 19.33 19.66 -25.67
C PRO A 690 17.85 19.25 -25.39
N ARG A 691 17.48 18.32 -24.47
CA ARG A 691 18.11 17.63 -23.31
C ARG A 691 18.04 18.33 -21.93
N TRP A 692 16.83 18.47 -21.39
CA TRP A 692 16.48 18.52 -19.95
C TRP A 692 15.21 17.65 -19.76
N TYR A 693 15.00 16.77 -18.77
CA TYR A 693 15.14 16.81 -17.29
C TYR A 693 14.13 17.73 -16.59
N ARG A 694 13.41 17.29 -15.54
CA ARG A 694 13.31 15.94 -14.94
C ARG A 694 11.99 15.81 -14.18
#